data_AF-A0A7X3QBE7-F1
#
_entry.id   AF-A0A7X3QBE7-F1
#
_cell.length_a   1.000
_cell.length_b   1.000
_cell.length_c   1.000
_cell.angle_alpha   90.00
_cell.angle_beta   90.00
_cell.angle_gamma   90.00
#
_symmetry.space_group_name_H-M   'P 1'
#
loop_
_entity.id
_entity.type
_entity.pdbx_description
1 polymer ?
#
loop_
_entity_poly.entity_id
_entity_poly.type
_entity_poly.pdbx_seq_one_letter_code
_entity_poly.pdbx_strand_id
1 'polypeptide(L)'
;MSEVVESRRRRSAISGGLACVAIVIWPGLPGGVAAGVQFPPENEPPIFTEGAETVRQVVENTAAGHDIGAAISATDADGHRLTYSLGGADVESFALDVRTGQLRTRAGVEYDHETSVRHAVTVRAEDGRGGSAEIAVSIEVTNEAEAPSAPGQPTVVSATRSGLTVRWTAPVNTGPELRDYDGRYRPAAGGDWQIGWERVGVVNEATLGALDADTRYEVQVRARSAEGVSDWSQAAEGRTLQNQVPVFSEGSSTTRQLDENTGAGVDIGAPVAATDAEGDRIVYSLEGADEGAFRINSSSGQLVTRAGAVYDFETTTEYRVTVRADDGHEGVATSAVRVAVQDLDDAPIVADAGWDLTVVAGGTALLQGSARVSGASTGGNDDPTYSWSFVSWPGDSAPVLDDAAIAAPSFVAAAEGDYVLRLTASHGADTDMDDVTVTAKPSTTEAASLLVADLLVDANRDGVVDSSDEDGEDVWDAASGAVFGGNMDDDDGDRVRDGWDDRANGRVDLLDMAPVLVRRIPGLQRQHSVSVEMTYVSTSTRPKPRLFYERADGGIELLVASGEARGELPLARLAATDMQLYLESPLARDIGFDGQVSLTLKVEEEGTALSEDVVALRGSPLLYTDHLQAAERVFVMGLGGFWGSGNNRALQNALRDHLPSSTALYTVRDTPYEGDHWLQDHMQTSYVQGPGRAAALAHTQLLRSRPLERFLPDEYLSASAGYAFPGGIYRGAYNYGGNVEVLPPHTHGGKTWPFGRIVIGSGMAQRQIDFFSAQGVQGPPISLDTSWLVVGHVDEIFTVIPNRNAAPGERPWVVVIASPELGIASLEKAVEDGYGFVPVFQGRGQEQRVPQFIVNDQLIVDAQEASQRRIDGVRSRLKSEVGLTDADFREVPALFLPTSPSIKTVVALMPAMQNLLVTDDVLFVPDPEGPDIGGRDIWQQAMLDAVDGLGLEVHFVDVFNSYHLLSGAIHCGVNVERAAAEPWWSLPQTGGSR
;
A
#
# COMPACT_ATOMS: atom_id res chain seq x y z
N MET A 1 42.38 -46.77 15.00
CA MET A 1 43.19 -47.27 13.87
C MET A 1 43.55 -46.05 13.03
N SER A 2 44.65 -45.37 13.35
CA SER A 2 46.07 -45.72 13.09
C SER A 2 46.51 -45.01 11.80
N GLU A 3 47.22 -43.89 11.91
CA GLU A 3 48.70 -43.79 12.01
C GLU A 3 49.30 -43.51 10.60
N VAL A 4 50.08 -42.44 10.37
CA VAL A 4 51.53 -42.30 10.71
C VAL A 4 52.32 -43.33 9.84
N VAL A 5 53.36 -43.05 9.05
CA VAL A 5 54.35 -41.95 9.05
C VAL A 5 55.41 -42.17 7.94
N GLU A 6 56.21 -41.11 7.73
CA GLU A 6 57.62 -41.05 7.31
C GLU A 6 58.12 -41.53 5.93
N SER A 7 58.91 -40.65 5.31
CA SER A 7 60.38 -40.79 5.33
C SER A 7 61.06 -39.41 5.30
N ARG A 8 61.73 -38.94 6.36
CA ARG A 8 63.13 -39.17 6.81
C ARG A 8 64.22 -38.43 5.99
N ARG A 9 64.87 -37.40 6.57
CA ARG A 9 66.25 -37.45 7.15
C ARG A 9 66.90 -36.07 7.45
N ARG A 10 67.50 -36.01 8.66
CA ARG A 10 68.82 -35.44 9.08
C ARG A 10 69.02 -33.93 9.38
N ARG A 11 69.14 -33.67 10.70
CA ARG A 11 70.23 -33.03 11.49
C ARG A 11 70.88 -31.68 11.06
N SER A 12 70.68 -30.71 11.97
CA SER A 12 71.60 -29.79 12.69
C SER A 12 72.32 -28.61 11.99
N ALA A 13 72.04 -27.43 12.56
CA ALA A 13 72.93 -26.37 13.06
C ALA A 13 73.82 -25.53 12.11
N ILE A 14 74.00 -24.24 12.51
CA ILE A 14 74.89 -23.17 11.99
C ILE A 14 74.28 -22.45 10.78
N SER A 15 74.19 -21.12 10.62
CA SER A 15 74.72 -19.84 11.19
C SER A 15 73.75 -18.74 10.69
N GLY A 16 73.43 -17.62 11.36
CA GLY A 16 74.33 -16.55 11.83
C GLY A 16 74.08 -15.28 11.00
N GLY A 17 73.66 -14.18 11.64
CA GLY A 17 73.60 -12.83 11.06
C GLY A 17 74.96 -12.11 11.08
N LEU A 18 75.03 -10.92 10.47
CA LEU A 18 76.02 -9.82 10.58
C LEU A 18 75.64 -8.80 9.47
N ALA A 19 75.36 -7.50 9.64
CA ALA A 19 75.91 -6.39 10.43
C ALA A 19 77.35 -5.97 10.13
N CYS A 20 77.51 -4.64 9.99
CA CYS A 20 78.73 -3.81 9.98
C CYS A 20 79.46 -3.70 8.63
N VAL A 21 80.07 -2.56 8.28
CA VAL A 21 81.31 -2.07 8.91
C VAL A 21 81.45 -0.54 8.90
N ALA A 22 81.77 -0.02 10.09
CA ALA A 22 82.40 1.26 10.36
C ALA A 22 83.89 1.23 9.94
N ILE A 23 84.38 2.29 9.31
CA ILE A 23 85.82 2.43 9.00
C ILE A 23 86.49 3.20 10.15
N VAL A 24 87.41 2.51 10.84
CA VAL A 24 88.48 3.09 11.67
C VAL A 24 89.80 2.64 11.07
N ILE A 25 90.72 3.57 10.81
CA ILE A 25 92.12 3.30 10.50
C ILE A 25 92.99 3.95 11.59
N TRP A 26 94.02 3.22 12.02
CA TRP A 26 94.94 3.47 13.16
C TRP A 26 96.27 4.16 12.72
N PRO A 27 97.24 4.46 13.62
CA PRO A 27 98.04 5.72 13.69
C PRO A 27 99.48 5.67 13.14
N GLY A 28 100.16 6.83 13.05
CA GLY A 28 101.65 6.93 13.02
C GLY A 28 102.25 8.23 12.42
N LEU A 29 103.05 8.96 13.21
CA LEU A 29 103.86 10.20 13.02
C LEU A 29 104.97 10.11 11.92
N PRO A 30 105.84 11.13 11.62
CA PRO A 30 106.07 12.48 12.19
C PRO A 30 106.32 13.66 11.20
N GLY A 31 106.27 14.90 11.72
CA GLY A 31 107.23 16.00 11.44
C GLY A 31 107.21 16.75 10.10
N GLY A 32 106.93 18.06 10.15
CA GLY A 32 107.24 19.00 9.06
C GLY A 32 106.74 20.41 9.32
N VAL A 33 107.66 21.33 9.62
CA VAL A 33 107.42 22.74 9.92
C VAL A 33 107.19 23.52 8.62
N ALA A 34 106.17 24.37 8.54
CA ALA A 34 106.12 25.51 7.63
C ALA A 34 105.33 26.65 8.26
N ALA A 35 106.04 27.69 8.69
CA ALA A 35 105.46 28.96 9.09
C ALA A 35 105.05 29.76 7.85
N GLY A 36 103.92 30.49 7.91
CA GLY A 36 103.51 31.38 6.82
C GLY A 36 102.18 32.09 7.02
N VAL A 37 102.13 33.04 7.98
CA VAL A 37 101.26 34.23 8.06
C VAL A 37 99.73 34.00 8.08
N GLN A 38 99.14 34.12 9.27
CA GLN A 38 97.69 34.20 9.49
C GLN A 38 97.32 35.68 9.72
N PHE A 39 96.44 36.24 8.87
CA PHE A 39 95.74 37.50 9.14
C PHE A 39 94.87 37.32 10.40
N PRO A 40 94.59 38.37 11.19
CA PRO A 40 93.63 38.24 12.30
C PRO A 40 92.31 37.68 11.74
N PRO A 41 91.64 36.72 12.42
CA PRO A 41 90.38 36.18 11.93
C PRO A 41 89.39 37.34 11.79
N GLU A 42 88.84 37.47 10.59
CA GLU A 42 87.65 38.28 10.34
C GLU A 42 86.51 37.62 11.10
N ASN A 43 85.78 38.38 11.91
CA ASN A 43 84.72 37.86 12.77
C ASN A 43 83.64 37.16 11.92
N GLU A 44 83.45 35.86 12.11
CA GLU A 44 82.46 35.07 11.39
C GLU A 44 81.08 35.27 12.06
N PRO A 45 80.00 35.56 11.30
CA PRO A 45 78.68 35.72 11.89
C PRO A 45 78.14 34.40 12.46
N PRO A 46 77.22 34.46 13.45
CA PRO A 46 76.59 33.26 13.98
C PRO A 46 75.79 32.51 12.90
N ILE A 47 75.63 31.20 13.07
CA ILE A 47 74.85 30.33 12.18
C ILE A 47 73.85 29.53 13.01
N PHE A 48 72.57 29.54 12.64
CA PHE A 48 71.55 28.70 13.27
C PHE A 48 71.76 27.23 12.93
N THR A 49 71.64 26.35 13.93
CA THR A 49 71.83 24.90 13.74
C THR A 49 70.69 24.23 12.98
N GLU A 50 69.54 24.90 12.90
CA GLU A 50 68.31 24.42 12.25
C GLU A 50 68.14 24.92 10.80
N GLY A 51 69.07 25.74 10.29
CA GLY A 51 69.01 26.28 8.91
C GLY A 51 68.35 27.65 8.82
N ALA A 52 67.64 27.92 7.71
CA ALA A 52 67.06 29.24 7.41
C ALA A 52 65.60 29.40 7.92
N GLU A 53 64.91 28.30 8.18
CA GLU A 53 63.56 28.27 8.72
C GLU A 53 63.36 27.09 9.66
N THR A 54 62.40 27.20 10.57
CA THR A 54 62.00 26.11 11.46
C THR A 54 60.53 26.21 11.85
N VAL A 55 59.95 25.09 12.29
CA VAL A 55 58.57 25.02 12.75
C VAL A 55 58.54 24.72 14.24
N ARG A 56 57.58 25.31 14.94
CA ARG A 56 57.24 25.04 16.32
C ARG A 56 55.72 24.82 16.41
N GLN A 57 55.29 24.11 17.44
CA GLN A 57 53.88 23.87 17.69
C GLN A 57 53.55 24.28 19.12
N VAL A 58 52.37 24.87 19.30
CA VAL A 58 51.78 25.18 20.60
C VAL A 58 50.34 24.70 20.58
N VAL A 59 49.91 24.01 21.63
CA VAL A 59 48.48 23.66 21.77
C VAL A 59 47.73 24.95 22.08
N GLU A 60 46.53 25.13 21.53
CA GLU A 60 45.69 26.25 21.92
C GLU A 60 45.41 26.25 23.44
N ASN A 61 44.98 27.38 23.99
CA ASN A 61 44.79 27.57 25.44
C ASN A 61 46.04 27.34 26.32
N THR A 62 47.22 27.15 25.72
CA THR A 62 48.46 26.98 26.47
C THR A 62 48.75 28.21 27.33
N ALA A 63 48.85 28.00 28.64
CA ALA A 63 49.11 29.06 29.59
C ALA A 63 50.40 29.84 29.27
N ALA A 64 50.43 31.14 29.63
CA ALA A 64 51.57 32.01 29.41
C ALA A 64 52.87 31.52 30.08
N GLY A 65 54.01 31.75 29.42
CA GLY A 65 55.33 31.38 29.90
C GLY A 65 55.73 29.92 29.62
N HIS A 66 54.92 29.18 28.87
CA HIS A 66 55.22 27.81 28.45
C HIS A 66 56.27 27.81 27.33
N ASP A 67 57.24 26.90 27.39
CA ASP A 67 58.28 26.76 26.37
C ASP A 67 57.68 26.16 25.08
N ILE A 68 57.85 26.86 23.95
CA ILE A 68 57.32 26.42 22.65
C ILE A 68 58.43 25.64 21.92
N GLY A 69 58.40 24.31 22.08
CA GLY A 69 59.41 23.40 21.55
C GLY A 69 60.82 23.69 22.10
N ALA A 70 61.84 23.16 21.41
CA ALA A 70 63.23 23.35 21.80
C ALA A 70 63.73 24.78 21.48
N ALA A 71 64.68 25.26 22.29
CA ALA A 71 65.30 26.56 22.10
C ALA A 71 65.98 26.71 20.74
N ILE A 72 65.73 27.83 20.07
CA ILE A 72 66.23 28.11 18.73
C ILE A 72 67.69 28.56 18.87
N SER A 73 68.59 27.64 18.54
CA SER A 73 70.01 27.75 18.88
C SER A 73 70.86 28.12 17.67
N ALA A 74 71.89 28.95 17.93
CA ALA A 74 72.89 29.34 16.96
C ALA A 74 74.29 29.11 17.54
N THR A 75 75.26 28.91 16.66
CA THR A 75 76.67 28.73 17.02
C THR A 75 77.53 29.79 16.33
N ASP A 76 78.59 30.18 17.01
CA ASP A 76 79.57 31.14 16.52
C ASP A 76 80.93 30.44 16.41
N ALA A 77 81.55 30.48 15.23
CA ALA A 77 82.81 29.78 14.97
C ALA A 77 83.98 30.37 15.80
N ASP A 78 83.90 31.65 16.14
CA ASP A 78 84.85 32.37 17.00
C ASP A 78 84.59 32.13 18.50
N GLY A 79 83.51 31.44 18.86
CA GLY A 79 83.13 31.11 20.23
C GLY A 79 82.58 32.29 21.03
N HIS A 80 82.09 33.33 20.37
CA HIS A 80 81.47 34.48 21.02
C HIS A 80 80.14 34.11 21.69
N ARG A 81 79.79 34.89 22.74
CA ARG A 81 78.52 34.74 23.43
C ARG A 81 77.42 35.39 22.61
N LEU A 82 76.41 34.61 22.25
CA LEU A 82 75.28 35.10 21.47
C LEU A 82 74.17 35.71 22.35
N THR A 83 73.51 36.72 21.80
CA THR A 83 72.24 37.25 22.31
C THR A 83 71.17 37.14 21.24
N TYR A 84 69.95 36.81 21.67
CA TYR A 84 68.82 36.57 20.79
C TYR A 84 67.76 37.67 20.92
N SER A 85 67.13 38.02 19.80
CA SER A 85 65.98 38.93 19.75
C SER A 85 64.90 38.39 18.82
N LEU A 86 63.64 38.72 19.13
CA LEU A 86 62.48 38.34 18.33
C LEU A 86 62.04 39.50 17.43
N GLY A 87 61.60 39.19 16.21
CA GLY A 87 61.03 40.11 15.24
C GLY A 87 59.94 39.43 14.41
N GLY A 88 59.46 40.08 13.35
CA GLY A 88 58.38 39.56 12.51
C GLY A 88 57.00 40.12 12.85
N ALA A 89 55.97 39.64 12.14
CA ALA A 89 54.61 40.17 12.25
C ALA A 89 53.96 39.85 13.60
N ASP A 90 54.18 38.65 14.13
CA ASP A 90 53.59 38.17 15.37
C ASP A 90 54.56 38.28 16.57
N VAL A 91 55.56 39.18 16.48
CA VAL A 91 56.56 39.36 17.54
C VAL A 91 55.92 39.70 18.89
N GLU A 92 54.82 40.45 18.89
CA GLU A 92 54.12 40.80 20.13
C GLU A 92 53.38 39.61 20.74
N SER A 93 53.15 38.52 20.00
CA SER A 93 52.42 37.35 20.47
C SER A 93 53.30 36.38 21.27
N PHE A 94 54.63 36.52 21.26
CA PHE A 94 55.53 35.56 21.90
C PHE A 94 56.61 36.25 22.75
N ALA A 95 57.21 35.49 23.66
CA ALA A 95 58.38 35.90 24.42
C ALA A 95 59.60 35.05 24.04
N LEU A 96 60.80 35.62 24.15
CA LEU A 96 62.05 34.94 23.84
C LEU A 96 63.04 35.13 24.99
N ASP A 97 63.67 34.05 25.45
CA ASP A 97 64.83 34.16 26.34
C ASP A 97 66.03 34.65 25.52
N VAL A 98 66.45 35.89 25.79
CA VAL A 98 67.53 36.58 25.07
C VAL A 98 68.90 35.91 25.19
N ARG A 99 69.09 34.94 26.10
CA ARG A 99 70.36 34.23 26.31
C ARG A 99 70.36 32.83 25.74
N THR A 100 69.20 32.19 25.63
CA THR A 100 69.09 30.79 25.23
C THR A 100 68.38 30.59 23.90
N GLY A 101 67.64 31.58 23.41
CA GLY A 101 66.80 31.44 22.22
C GLY A 101 65.52 30.64 22.47
N GLN A 102 65.15 30.38 23.73
CA GLN A 102 63.92 29.67 24.07
C GLN A 102 62.70 30.55 23.82
N LEU A 103 61.85 30.13 22.88
CA LEU A 103 60.58 30.76 22.59
C LEU A 103 59.53 30.34 23.63
N ARG A 104 58.67 31.27 24.05
CA ARG A 104 57.62 31.06 25.07
C ARG A 104 56.30 31.71 24.69
N THR A 105 55.21 31.15 25.17
CA THR A 105 53.90 31.81 25.15
C THR A 105 53.93 33.09 25.99
N ARG A 106 53.17 34.12 25.58
CA ARG A 106 53.19 35.44 26.23
C ARG A 106 51.92 35.68 27.05
N ALA A 107 52.07 36.38 28.18
CA ALA A 107 50.94 36.79 29.00
C ALA A 107 50.05 37.81 28.28
N GLY A 108 48.74 37.59 28.34
CA GLY A 108 47.73 38.45 27.70
C GLY A 108 47.50 38.15 26.21
N VAL A 109 48.04 37.05 25.71
CA VAL A 109 47.81 36.54 24.35
C VAL A 109 47.05 35.23 24.48
N GLU A 110 45.92 35.12 23.80
CA GLU A 110 45.14 33.88 23.67
C GLU A 110 45.53 33.22 22.34
N TYR A 111 45.94 31.96 22.41
CA TYR A 111 46.18 31.13 21.23
C TYR A 111 44.94 30.27 21.08
N ASP A 112 44.14 30.57 20.07
CA ASP A 112 42.85 29.95 19.75
C ASP A 112 42.95 29.48 18.29
N HIS A 113 42.78 28.17 18.07
CA HIS A 113 42.94 27.55 16.76
C HIS A 113 41.86 28.01 15.78
N GLU A 114 40.62 28.18 16.26
CA GLU A 114 39.47 28.62 15.48
C GLU A 114 39.63 30.07 15.01
N THR A 115 40.36 30.89 15.77
CA THR A 115 40.73 32.26 15.38
C THR A 115 41.97 32.30 14.48
N SER A 116 43.05 31.57 14.82
CA SER A 116 44.31 31.62 14.05
C SER A 116 45.15 30.35 14.21
N VAL A 117 45.20 29.54 13.16
CA VAL A 117 45.94 28.26 13.12
C VAL A 117 47.47 28.39 13.06
N ARG A 118 48.01 29.58 12.79
CA ARG A 118 49.47 29.80 12.64
C ARG A 118 49.91 31.22 12.96
N HIS A 119 51.14 31.33 13.45
CA HIS A 119 51.87 32.59 13.64
C HIS A 119 53.27 32.53 13.02
N ALA A 120 53.81 33.69 12.66
CA ALA A 120 55.13 33.83 12.06
C ALA A 120 55.99 34.87 12.81
N VAL A 121 57.14 34.42 13.31
CA VAL A 121 58.15 35.27 13.93
C VAL A 121 59.52 35.02 13.32
N THR A 122 60.46 35.94 13.54
CA THR A 122 61.86 35.81 13.13
C THR A 122 62.73 35.88 14.37
N VAL A 123 63.63 34.92 14.56
CA VAL A 123 64.63 34.96 15.64
C VAL A 123 65.96 35.42 15.06
N ARG A 124 66.54 36.45 15.66
CA ARG A 124 67.85 36.99 15.28
C ARG A 124 68.87 36.71 16.38
N ALA A 125 70.04 36.18 16.01
CA ALA A 125 71.18 35.98 16.90
C ALA A 125 72.29 36.98 16.56
N GLU A 126 72.89 37.62 17.56
CA GLU A 126 74.01 38.56 17.42
C GLU A 126 75.19 38.16 18.31
N ASP A 127 76.41 38.36 17.81
CA ASP A 127 77.67 38.07 18.50
C ASP A 127 78.25 39.24 19.33
N GLY A 128 77.62 40.42 19.23
CA GLY A 128 78.10 41.66 19.87
C GLY A 128 79.37 42.27 19.25
N ARG A 129 79.86 41.74 18.14
CA ARG A 129 81.02 42.22 17.35
C ARG A 129 80.68 42.60 15.91
N GLY A 130 79.41 42.53 15.53
CA GLY A 130 78.87 43.02 14.27
C GLY A 130 78.38 41.93 13.32
N GLY A 131 78.49 40.66 13.72
CA GLY A 131 77.87 39.52 13.02
C GLY A 131 76.48 39.23 13.55
N SER A 132 75.55 38.94 12.66
CA SER A 132 74.19 38.50 13.00
C SER A 132 73.64 37.53 11.97
N ALA A 133 72.75 36.64 12.41
CA ALA A 133 71.95 35.79 11.54
C ALA A 133 70.49 35.81 11.97
N GLU A 134 69.59 35.47 11.04
CA GLU A 134 68.15 35.38 11.25
C GLU A 134 67.63 34.01 10.80
N ILE A 135 66.60 33.52 11.49
CA ILE A 135 65.85 32.32 11.13
C ILE A 135 64.35 32.63 11.20
N ALA A 136 63.61 32.22 10.17
CA ALA A 136 62.15 32.31 10.17
C ALA A 136 61.55 31.17 11.00
N VAL A 137 60.55 31.47 11.83
CA VAL A 137 59.91 30.50 12.70
C VAL A 137 58.40 30.55 12.45
N SER A 138 57.86 29.46 11.94
CA SER A 138 56.41 29.24 11.86
C SER A 138 55.95 28.51 13.12
N ILE A 139 54.95 29.05 13.80
CA ILE A 139 54.38 28.47 15.02
C ILE A 139 52.96 28.04 14.69
N GLU A 140 52.72 26.74 14.63
CA GLU A 140 51.38 26.19 14.39
C GLU A 140 50.65 26.08 15.72
N VAL A 141 49.43 26.61 15.77
CA VAL A 141 48.52 26.41 16.91
C VAL A 141 47.77 25.11 16.63
N THR A 142 47.95 24.08 17.45
CA THR A 142 47.23 22.80 17.28
C THR A 142 45.94 22.84 18.06
N ASN A 143 44.83 22.44 17.40
CA ASN A 143 43.50 22.38 18.02
C ASN A 143 43.46 21.36 19.17
N GLU A 144 42.81 21.74 20.27
CA GLU A 144 42.41 20.89 21.39
C GLU A 144 40.88 20.92 21.52
N ALA A 145 40.22 19.82 21.16
CA ALA A 145 38.76 19.75 21.03
C ALA A 145 37.98 20.34 22.22
N GLU A 146 37.15 21.35 21.94
CA GLU A 146 36.31 22.05 22.90
C GLU A 146 34.83 21.66 22.74
N ALA A 147 34.46 20.48 23.25
CA ALA A 147 33.06 20.09 23.27
C ALA A 147 32.21 21.08 24.12
N PRO A 148 30.95 21.37 23.73
CA PRO A 148 30.09 22.25 24.50
C PRO A 148 29.87 21.74 25.92
N SER A 149 29.59 22.64 26.85
CA SER A 149 29.10 22.22 28.18
C SER A 149 27.72 21.55 28.09
N ALA A 150 27.30 20.85 29.13
CA ALA A 150 25.96 20.28 29.16
C ALA A 150 24.89 21.39 29.12
N PRO A 151 23.81 21.24 28.33
CA PRO A 151 22.67 22.16 28.37
C PRO A 151 22.07 22.28 29.77
N GLY A 152 21.27 23.33 29.99
CA GLY A 152 20.51 23.46 31.23
C GLY A 152 19.51 22.30 31.39
N GLN A 153 19.13 22.00 32.63
CA GLN A 153 18.10 21.00 32.93
C GLN A 153 16.82 21.33 32.13
N PRO A 154 16.28 20.38 31.35
CA PRO A 154 15.04 20.61 30.62
C PRO A 154 13.87 20.90 31.57
N THR A 155 12.83 21.52 31.03
CA THR A 155 11.56 21.77 31.72
C THR A 155 10.43 21.31 30.83
N VAL A 156 9.46 20.57 31.39
CA VAL A 156 8.29 20.13 30.64
C VAL A 156 7.35 21.32 30.51
N VAL A 157 7.09 21.74 29.26
CA VAL A 157 6.23 22.89 28.94
C VAL A 157 4.81 22.46 28.55
N SER A 158 4.65 21.25 28.01
CA SER A 158 3.36 20.61 27.78
C SER A 158 3.48 19.09 27.82
N ALA A 159 2.37 18.43 28.17
CA ALA A 159 2.26 16.98 28.18
C ALA A 159 1.00 16.57 27.42
N THR A 160 1.10 15.51 26.63
CA THR A 160 -0.02 14.78 26.05
C THR A 160 -0.03 13.36 26.65
N ARG A 161 -0.98 12.51 26.24
CA ARG A 161 -1.00 11.09 26.68
C ARG A 161 0.20 10.31 26.16
N SER A 162 0.78 10.71 25.03
CA SER A 162 1.89 9.99 24.38
C SER A 162 3.14 10.85 24.19
N GLY A 163 3.21 12.02 24.82
CA GLY A 163 4.32 12.92 24.59
C GLY A 163 4.56 13.98 25.65
N LEU A 164 5.79 14.48 25.66
CA LEU A 164 6.26 15.53 26.53
C LEU A 164 7.05 16.55 25.72
N THR A 165 6.55 17.78 25.65
CA THR A 165 7.33 18.89 25.11
C THR A 165 8.23 19.44 26.21
N VAL A 166 9.53 19.44 25.95
CA VAL A 166 10.53 19.94 26.88
C VAL A 166 11.27 21.12 26.28
N ARG A 167 11.58 22.09 27.13
CA ARG A 167 12.36 23.29 26.82
C ARG A 167 13.59 23.38 27.72
N TRP A 168 14.74 23.75 27.17
CA TRP A 168 16.00 23.85 27.91
C TRP A 168 16.72 25.18 27.62
N THR A 169 17.79 25.47 28.36
CA THR A 169 18.70 26.58 28.05
C THR A 169 19.92 26.05 27.31
N ALA A 170 20.34 26.76 26.26
CA ALA A 170 21.55 26.45 25.52
C ALA A 170 22.80 26.37 26.44
N PRO A 171 23.77 25.50 26.13
CA PRO A 171 24.99 25.38 26.90
C PRO A 171 25.93 26.57 26.69
N VAL A 172 26.90 26.73 27.60
CA VAL A 172 28.08 27.54 27.32
C VAL A 172 28.95 26.79 26.31
N ASN A 173 29.37 27.49 25.25
CA ASN A 173 30.18 26.95 24.17
C ASN A 173 31.30 27.94 23.84
N THR A 174 32.56 27.53 24.04
CA THR A 174 33.76 28.35 23.75
C THR A 174 34.42 27.97 22.43
N GLY A 175 34.18 26.75 21.93
CA GLY A 175 34.61 26.28 20.62
C GLY A 175 33.62 26.59 19.49
N PRO A 176 33.68 25.85 18.35
CA PRO A 176 32.86 26.10 17.16
C PRO A 176 31.35 26.08 17.42
N GLU A 177 30.58 26.76 16.57
CA GLU A 177 29.12 26.91 16.71
C GLU A 177 28.38 25.57 16.96
N LEU A 178 27.33 25.64 17.80
CA LEU A 178 26.44 24.50 18.04
C LEU A 178 25.74 24.11 16.74
N ARG A 179 25.64 22.80 16.50
CA ARG A 179 24.97 22.24 15.32
C ARG A 179 23.54 21.84 15.66
N ASP A 180 23.38 21.09 16.75
CA ASP A 180 22.12 20.44 17.10
C ASP A 180 22.09 19.95 18.56
N TYR A 181 20.95 19.38 18.94
CA TYR A 181 20.71 18.72 20.22
C TYR A 181 20.18 17.30 20.03
N ASP A 182 20.63 16.40 20.91
CA ASP A 182 20.01 15.09 21.10
C ASP A 182 19.19 15.09 22.39
N GLY A 183 18.05 14.43 22.38
CA GLY A 183 17.21 14.19 23.55
C GLY A 183 17.07 12.71 23.81
N ARG A 184 17.17 12.33 25.08
CA ARG A 184 16.91 10.97 25.54
C ARG A 184 15.91 10.97 26.67
N TYR A 185 15.18 9.88 26.80
CA TYR A 185 14.20 9.67 27.83
C TYR A 185 14.25 8.24 28.38
N ARG A 186 13.67 8.04 29.56
CA ARG A 186 13.38 6.70 30.09
C ARG A 186 12.23 6.79 31.10
N PRO A 187 11.53 5.70 31.39
CA PRO A 187 10.59 5.67 32.50
C PRO A 187 11.30 5.99 33.83
N ALA A 188 10.71 6.87 34.64
CA ALA A 188 11.23 7.25 35.95
C ALA A 188 11.22 6.06 36.95
N ALA A 189 10.41 5.03 36.68
CA ALA A 189 10.42 3.78 37.42
C ALA A 189 11.69 2.93 37.17
N GLY A 190 12.52 3.30 36.18
CA GLY A 190 13.73 2.60 35.78
C GLY A 190 13.64 2.05 34.35
N GLY A 191 14.80 1.79 33.74
CA GLY A 191 14.93 1.33 32.36
C GLY A 191 16.19 1.87 31.69
N ASP A 192 16.48 1.36 30.50
CA ASP A 192 17.55 1.88 29.66
C ASP A 192 17.12 3.23 29.05
N TRP A 193 18.10 4.11 28.86
CA TRP A 193 17.87 5.38 28.18
C TRP A 193 17.58 5.13 26.70
N GLN A 194 16.48 5.69 26.22
CA GLN A 194 16.07 5.69 24.83
C GLN A 194 16.27 7.07 24.23
N ILE A 195 16.62 7.11 22.95
CA ILE A 195 16.74 8.36 22.22
C ILE A 195 15.33 8.79 21.77
N GLY A 196 14.93 10.00 22.14
CA GLY A 196 13.64 10.59 21.76
C GLY A 196 13.73 11.45 20.51
N TRP A 197 14.88 12.10 20.30
CA TRP A 197 15.23 12.77 19.06
C TRP A 197 16.74 12.90 18.96
N GLU A 198 17.24 12.95 17.74
CA GLU A 198 18.63 13.30 17.43
C GLU A 198 18.62 14.46 16.46
N ARG A 199 19.67 15.29 16.52
CA ARG A 199 19.89 16.36 15.54
C ARG A 199 18.75 17.35 15.39
N VAL A 200 17.94 17.54 16.43
CA VAL A 200 17.01 18.66 16.41
C VAL A 200 17.90 19.89 16.44
N GLY A 201 17.82 20.74 15.40
CA GLY A 201 18.78 21.80 15.12
C GLY A 201 19.01 22.79 16.26
N VAL A 202 19.53 23.99 15.99
CA VAL A 202 19.82 24.95 17.08
C VAL A 202 18.53 25.59 17.64
N VAL A 203 17.75 24.79 18.36
CA VAL A 203 16.49 25.11 19.02
C VAL A 203 16.65 24.84 20.51
N ASN A 204 15.70 25.36 21.29
CA ASN A 204 15.69 25.18 22.74
C ASN A 204 14.43 24.44 23.23
N GLU A 205 13.70 23.80 22.32
CA GLU A 205 12.46 23.08 22.60
C GLU A 205 12.28 21.91 21.62
N ALA A 206 11.82 20.77 22.13
CA ALA A 206 11.46 19.60 21.34
C ALA A 206 10.39 18.76 22.06
N THR A 207 9.67 17.95 21.30
CA THR A 207 8.61 17.07 21.82
C THR A 207 9.03 15.61 21.75
N LEU A 208 8.95 14.92 22.89
CA LEU A 208 9.03 13.47 22.98
C LEU A 208 7.69 12.93 22.53
N GLY A 209 7.66 12.03 21.57
CA GLY A 209 6.46 11.28 21.18
C GLY A 209 6.55 9.81 21.57
N ALA A 210 5.49 9.07 21.30
CA ALA A 210 5.41 7.61 21.51
C ALA A 210 5.70 7.12 22.95
N LEU A 211 5.42 7.95 23.94
CA LEU A 211 5.48 7.62 25.36
C LEU A 211 4.22 6.86 25.81
N ASP A 212 4.33 6.04 26.85
CA ASP A 212 3.20 5.39 27.51
C ASP A 212 2.38 6.43 28.28
N ALA A 213 1.05 6.27 28.28
CA ALA A 213 0.15 7.13 29.04
C ALA A 213 0.33 6.97 30.56
N ASP A 214 -0.08 8.00 31.30
CA ASP A 214 0.02 8.10 32.77
C ASP A 214 1.42 7.79 33.37
N THR A 215 2.46 7.81 32.54
CA THR A 215 3.79 7.32 32.88
C THR A 215 4.72 8.50 33.12
N ARG A 216 5.52 8.38 34.19
CA ARG A 216 6.56 9.36 34.50
C ARG A 216 7.81 9.04 33.69
N TYR A 217 8.38 10.04 33.06
CA TYR A 217 9.60 9.96 32.29
C TYR A 217 10.65 10.92 32.82
N GLU A 218 11.89 10.46 32.83
CA GLU A 218 13.07 11.31 32.95
C GLU A 218 13.56 11.67 31.55
N VAL A 219 13.90 12.94 31.34
CA VAL A 219 14.34 13.48 30.04
C VAL A 219 15.66 14.21 30.20
N GLN A 220 16.61 13.94 29.30
CA GLN A 220 17.89 14.63 29.23
C GLN A 220 18.16 15.10 27.81
N VAL A 221 18.85 16.23 27.72
CA VAL A 221 19.30 16.83 26.46
C VAL A 221 20.81 17.01 26.49
N ARG A 222 21.49 16.79 25.36
CA ARG A 222 22.91 17.16 25.16
C ARG A 222 23.04 17.97 23.88
N ALA A 223 24.08 18.78 23.78
CA ALA A 223 24.39 19.58 22.60
C ALA A 223 25.52 18.97 21.79
N ARG A 224 25.59 19.31 20.50
CA ARG A 224 26.66 18.91 19.60
C ARG A 224 27.27 20.12 18.90
N SER A 225 28.60 20.13 18.78
CA SER A 225 29.35 21.06 17.92
C SER A 225 30.19 20.27 16.90
N ALA A 226 31.00 20.97 16.11
CA ALA A 226 31.97 20.35 15.21
C ALA A 226 33.02 19.48 15.93
N GLU A 227 33.28 19.75 17.21
CA GLU A 227 34.41 19.18 17.96
C GLU A 227 34.00 18.15 19.01
N GLY A 228 32.69 17.97 19.23
CA GLY A 228 32.22 16.93 20.13
C GLY A 228 30.78 17.10 20.55
N VAL A 229 30.35 16.18 21.41
CA VAL A 229 29.07 16.22 22.11
C VAL A 229 29.30 16.58 23.57
N SER A 230 28.40 17.38 24.13
CA SER A 230 28.41 17.66 25.55
C SER A 230 28.05 16.41 26.36
N ASP A 231 28.32 16.47 27.66
CA ASP A 231 27.63 15.62 28.61
C ASP A 231 26.10 15.85 28.54
N TRP A 232 25.34 14.85 28.99
CA TRP A 232 23.90 14.99 29.16
C TRP A 232 23.58 15.96 30.29
N SER A 233 22.60 16.83 30.07
CA SER A 233 22.03 17.71 31.11
C SER A 233 21.49 16.92 32.30
N GLN A 234 21.20 17.61 33.40
CA GLN A 234 20.44 17.00 34.51
C GLN A 234 19.06 16.54 34.01
N ALA A 235 18.59 15.40 34.52
CA ALA A 235 17.30 14.86 34.10
C ALA A 235 16.14 15.73 34.60
N ALA A 236 15.15 15.94 33.75
CA ALA A 236 13.87 16.54 34.10
C ALA A 236 12.80 15.45 34.17
N GLU A 237 11.89 15.52 35.16
CA GLU A 237 10.75 14.61 35.21
C GLU A 237 9.52 15.24 34.55
N GLY A 238 8.83 14.46 33.71
CA GLY A 238 7.51 14.76 33.18
C GLY A 238 6.58 13.57 33.33
N ARG A 239 5.26 13.81 33.36
CA ARG A 239 4.26 12.76 33.33
C ARG A 239 3.34 12.97 32.15
N THR A 240 3.17 11.95 31.32
CA THR A 240 2.14 11.95 30.28
C THR A 240 0.76 11.96 30.92
N LEU A 241 -0.24 12.43 30.18
CA LEU A 241 -1.62 12.45 30.65
C LEU A 241 -2.19 11.03 30.75
N GLN A 242 -3.19 10.83 31.59
CA GLN A 242 -3.92 9.57 31.70
C GLN A 242 -4.91 9.42 30.54
N ASN A 243 -5.07 8.21 30.00
CA ASN A 243 -6.12 7.90 29.02
C ASN A 243 -7.51 7.99 29.68
N GLN A 244 -8.46 8.66 29.03
CA GLN A 244 -9.86 8.53 29.39
C GLN A 244 -10.49 7.49 28.47
N VAL A 245 -10.99 6.40 29.03
CA VAL A 245 -11.71 5.41 28.23
C VAL A 245 -12.89 6.06 27.51
N PRO A 246 -13.26 5.60 26.31
CA PRO A 246 -14.41 6.13 25.59
C PRO A 246 -15.67 6.11 26.46
N VAL A 247 -16.61 7.01 26.18
CA VAL A 247 -17.88 7.08 26.90
C VAL A 247 -19.03 6.96 25.91
N PHE A 248 -19.88 5.96 26.10
CA PHE A 248 -21.11 5.82 25.32
C PHE A 248 -22.08 6.95 25.64
N SER A 249 -22.59 7.59 24.58
CA SER A 249 -23.53 8.72 24.70
C SER A 249 -24.85 8.32 25.38
N GLU A 250 -25.25 7.06 25.20
CA GLU A 250 -26.46 6.47 25.80
C GLU A 250 -26.19 5.76 27.15
N GLY A 251 -24.95 5.78 27.64
CA GLY A 251 -24.54 5.13 28.89
C GLY A 251 -24.22 3.63 28.76
N SER A 252 -24.17 2.93 29.90
CA SER A 252 -23.71 1.53 29.99
C SER A 252 -24.70 0.49 29.47
N SER A 253 -25.91 0.90 29.09
CA SER A 253 -26.88 0.00 28.48
C SER A 253 -27.88 0.75 27.63
N THR A 254 -28.28 0.14 26.52
CA THR A 254 -29.37 0.65 25.68
C THR A 254 -30.24 -0.47 25.13
N THR A 255 -31.38 -0.12 24.55
CA THR A 255 -32.30 -1.06 23.90
C THR A 255 -32.48 -0.66 22.44
N ARG A 256 -32.51 -1.67 21.59
CA ARG A 256 -32.91 -1.56 20.19
C ARG A 256 -34.10 -2.49 19.95
N GLN A 257 -34.90 -2.16 18.94
CA GLN A 257 -36.01 -3.00 18.50
C GLN A 257 -35.67 -3.55 17.13
N LEU A 258 -36.06 -4.79 16.92
CA LEU A 258 -35.92 -5.51 15.66
C LEU A 258 -37.24 -6.23 15.43
N ASP A 259 -37.85 -6.05 14.28
CA ASP A 259 -39.04 -6.83 13.95
C ASP A 259 -38.61 -8.28 13.63
N GLU A 260 -39.40 -9.28 14.01
CA GLU A 260 -39.08 -10.64 13.57
C GLU A 260 -39.15 -10.79 12.05
N ASN A 261 -38.57 -11.86 11.52
CA ASN A 261 -38.41 -12.08 10.08
C ASN A 261 -37.58 -10.99 9.35
N THR A 262 -36.92 -10.10 10.10
CA THR A 262 -36.04 -9.09 9.50
C THR A 262 -34.84 -9.77 8.82
N GLY A 263 -34.65 -9.48 7.53
CA GLY A 263 -33.52 -9.98 6.75
C GLY A 263 -32.16 -9.47 7.24
N ALA A 264 -31.09 -10.05 6.70
CA ALA A 264 -29.72 -9.60 6.99
C ALA A 264 -29.44 -8.20 6.44
N GLY A 265 -28.48 -7.49 7.04
CA GLY A 265 -28.05 -6.17 6.56
C GLY A 265 -28.92 -4.97 6.94
N VAL A 266 -29.94 -5.17 7.77
CA VAL A 266 -30.84 -4.09 8.24
C VAL A 266 -30.29 -3.40 9.48
N ASP A 267 -30.17 -2.07 9.42
CA ASP A 267 -29.71 -1.24 10.52
C ASP A 267 -30.69 -1.29 11.71
N ILE A 268 -30.19 -1.68 12.88
CA ILE A 268 -30.99 -1.88 14.08
C ILE A 268 -30.99 -0.59 14.92
N GLY A 269 -31.90 0.31 14.58
CA GLY A 269 -32.04 1.62 15.23
C GLY A 269 -30.81 2.51 15.04
N ALA A 270 -30.64 3.51 15.91
CA ALA A 270 -29.52 4.44 15.82
C ALA A 270 -28.17 3.80 16.23
N PRO A 271 -27.03 4.29 15.73
CA PRO A 271 -25.72 3.80 16.13
C PRO A 271 -25.50 3.87 17.64
N VAL A 272 -24.83 2.86 18.19
CA VAL A 272 -24.42 2.82 19.60
C VAL A 272 -23.12 3.61 19.72
N ALA A 273 -23.24 4.93 19.69
CA ALA A 273 -22.10 5.83 19.58
C ALA A 273 -21.41 6.09 20.93
N ALA A 274 -20.08 6.05 20.91
CA ALA A 274 -19.19 6.52 21.95
C ALA A 274 -18.43 7.76 21.50
N THR A 275 -17.99 8.56 22.47
CA THR A 275 -17.10 9.69 22.26
C THR A 275 -15.88 9.53 23.16
N ASP A 276 -14.73 9.94 22.65
CA ASP A 276 -13.51 10.02 23.41
C ASP A 276 -13.22 11.47 23.80
N ALA A 277 -12.74 11.70 25.03
CA ALA A 277 -12.51 13.03 25.55
C ALA A 277 -11.31 13.73 24.90
N GLU A 278 -10.36 12.95 24.38
CA GLU A 278 -9.16 13.42 23.71
C GLU A 278 -9.29 13.47 22.19
N GLY A 279 -10.41 13.01 21.64
CA GLY A 279 -10.73 13.02 20.21
C GLY A 279 -10.16 11.84 19.44
N ASP A 280 -9.79 10.76 20.14
CA ASP A 280 -9.27 9.55 19.50
C ASP A 280 -10.30 8.87 18.61
N ARG A 281 -9.79 8.18 17.58
CA ARG A 281 -10.62 7.34 16.72
C ARG A 281 -11.06 6.10 17.50
N ILE A 282 -12.37 5.91 17.58
CA ILE A 282 -12.98 4.76 18.25
C ILE A 282 -13.27 3.65 17.23
N VAL A 283 -12.87 2.43 17.57
CA VAL A 283 -13.19 1.20 16.87
C VAL A 283 -14.25 0.43 17.66
N TYR A 284 -15.35 0.09 17.01
CA TYR A 284 -16.45 -0.67 17.62
C TYR A 284 -16.35 -2.15 17.30
N SER A 285 -16.62 -3.00 18.28
CA SER A 285 -16.76 -4.45 18.13
C SER A 285 -17.93 -4.98 18.96
N LEU A 286 -18.40 -6.19 18.63
CA LEU A 286 -19.41 -6.89 19.43
C LEU A 286 -18.76 -8.00 20.25
N GLU A 287 -19.28 -8.20 21.45
CA GLU A 287 -19.00 -9.36 22.28
C GLU A 287 -20.28 -9.89 22.95
N GLY A 288 -20.32 -11.18 23.29
CA GLY A 288 -21.39 -11.76 24.10
C GLY A 288 -21.98 -13.03 23.51
N ALA A 289 -22.90 -13.66 24.26
CA ALA A 289 -23.49 -14.94 23.86
C ALA A 289 -24.24 -14.88 22.51
N ASP A 290 -24.85 -13.72 22.23
CA ASP A 290 -25.66 -13.50 21.03
C ASP A 290 -24.92 -12.64 19.98
N GLU A 291 -23.61 -12.42 20.13
CA GLU A 291 -22.80 -11.69 19.12
C GLU A 291 -22.92 -12.35 17.75
N GLY A 292 -23.10 -13.68 17.75
CA GLY A 292 -23.33 -14.51 16.58
C GLY A 292 -24.51 -14.06 15.72
N ALA A 293 -25.48 -13.35 16.29
CA ALA A 293 -26.68 -12.91 15.60
C ALA A 293 -26.55 -11.52 14.95
N PHE A 294 -25.50 -10.73 15.19
CA PHE A 294 -25.41 -9.36 14.69
C PHE A 294 -24.02 -9.00 14.15
N ARG A 295 -23.94 -7.88 13.41
CA ARG A 295 -22.69 -7.22 13.03
C ARG A 295 -22.71 -5.76 13.50
N ILE A 296 -21.54 -5.15 13.63
CA ILE A 296 -21.41 -3.73 13.96
C ILE A 296 -20.47 -3.03 12.97
N ASN A 297 -20.84 -1.84 12.52
CA ASN A 297 -19.92 -0.99 11.78
C ASN A 297 -18.85 -0.48 12.74
N SER A 298 -17.60 -0.86 12.48
CA SER A 298 -16.45 -0.59 13.34
C SER A 298 -16.08 0.89 13.44
N SER A 299 -16.60 1.76 12.58
CA SER A 299 -16.33 3.20 12.59
C SER A 299 -17.47 4.05 13.14
N SER A 300 -18.72 3.60 13.01
CA SER A 300 -19.90 4.38 13.42
C SER A 300 -20.61 3.82 14.65
N GLY A 301 -20.38 2.55 15.02
CA GLY A 301 -21.13 1.86 16.07
C GLY A 301 -22.54 1.43 15.62
N GLN A 302 -22.86 1.49 14.33
CA GLN A 302 -24.16 1.04 13.80
C GLN A 302 -24.29 -0.48 13.91
N LEU A 303 -25.28 -0.93 14.68
CA LEU A 303 -25.63 -2.35 14.81
C LEU A 303 -26.49 -2.77 13.62
N VAL A 304 -26.23 -3.96 13.07
CA VAL A 304 -26.90 -4.45 11.86
C VAL A 304 -27.17 -5.94 11.98
N THR A 305 -28.26 -6.42 11.38
CA THR A 305 -28.58 -7.85 11.32
C THR A 305 -27.53 -8.64 10.52
N ARG A 306 -27.29 -9.90 10.92
CA ARG A 306 -26.24 -10.78 10.34
C ARG A 306 -26.85 -11.84 9.41
N ALA A 307 -26.16 -12.14 8.31
CA ALA A 307 -26.51 -13.27 7.44
C ALA A 307 -26.52 -14.60 8.22
N GLY A 308 -27.51 -15.45 7.92
CA GLY A 308 -27.72 -16.75 8.57
C GLY A 308 -28.35 -16.70 9.97
N ALA A 309 -28.51 -15.51 10.58
CA ALA A 309 -29.28 -15.37 11.81
C ALA A 309 -30.78 -15.31 11.48
N VAL A 310 -31.56 -16.16 12.13
CA VAL A 310 -33.03 -16.13 12.05
C VAL A 310 -33.54 -15.44 13.31
N TYR A 311 -34.32 -14.37 13.12
CA TYR A 311 -35.00 -13.66 14.20
C TYR A 311 -36.46 -14.05 14.17
N ASP A 312 -36.84 -14.94 15.07
CA ASP A 312 -38.17 -15.53 15.20
C ASP A 312 -38.60 -15.31 16.66
N PHE A 313 -39.76 -14.67 16.85
CA PHE A 313 -40.23 -14.26 18.17
C PHE A 313 -40.63 -15.46 19.04
N GLU A 314 -41.27 -16.47 18.45
CA GLU A 314 -41.72 -17.72 19.09
C GLU A 314 -40.55 -18.50 19.70
N THR A 315 -39.38 -18.43 19.08
CA THR A 315 -38.15 -19.06 19.55
C THR A 315 -37.32 -18.14 20.44
N THR A 316 -37.12 -16.88 20.04
CA THR A 316 -36.18 -15.94 20.69
C THR A 316 -36.73 -14.51 20.74
N THR A 317 -37.44 -14.19 21.81
CA THR A 317 -38.00 -12.83 22.04
C THR A 317 -36.97 -11.72 22.33
N GLU A 318 -35.70 -12.06 22.58
CA GLU A 318 -34.65 -11.09 22.92
C GLU A 318 -33.25 -11.64 22.62
N TYR A 319 -32.38 -10.79 22.07
CA TYR A 319 -30.94 -11.00 22.07
C TYR A 319 -30.18 -9.99 22.94
N ARG A 320 -29.04 -10.42 23.49
CA ARG A 320 -28.15 -9.62 24.34
C ARG A 320 -26.73 -9.63 23.78
N VAL A 321 -26.29 -8.46 23.32
CA VAL A 321 -24.90 -8.22 22.93
C VAL A 321 -24.30 -7.11 23.78
N THR A 322 -22.98 -7.07 23.82
CA THR A 322 -22.22 -5.98 24.41
C THR A 322 -21.44 -5.30 23.29
N VAL A 323 -21.66 -4.00 23.11
CA VAL A 323 -20.86 -3.19 22.20
C VAL A 323 -19.63 -2.72 22.96
N ARG A 324 -18.46 -3.02 22.41
CA ARG A 324 -17.14 -2.59 22.90
C ARG A 324 -16.66 -1.44 22.02
N ALA A 325 -16.32 -0.32 22.65
CA ALA A 325 -15.69 0.83 22.01
C ALA A 325 -14.24 0.92 22.50
N ASP A 326 -13.31 0.88 21.55
CA ASP A 326 -11.87 0.81 21.77
C ASP A 326 -11.20 1.97 21.04
N ASP A 327 -10.53 2.86 21.77
CA ASP A 327 -9.78 4.00 21.21
C ASP A 327 -8.35 3.60 20.79
N GLY A 328 -8.01 2.31 20.86
CA GLY A 328 -6.67 1.80 20.59
C GLY A 328 -5.67 2.00 21.74
N HIS A 329 -6.11 2.47 22.90
CA HIS A 329 -5.29 2.74 24.09
C HIS A 329 -5.69 1.84 25.28
N GLU A 330 -5.18 2.14 26.50
CA GLU A 330 -5.48 1.33 27.68
C GLU A 330 -6.94 1.52 28.14
N GLY A 331 -7.70 0.43 28.04
CA GLY A 331 -9.08 0.33 28.53
C GLY A 331 -10.10 0.31 27.40
N VAL A 332 -11.30 -0.19 27.67
CA VAL A 332 -12.42 -0.14 26.73
C VAL A 332 -13.70 0.24 27.43
N ALA A 333 -14.54 0.94 26.70
CA ALA A 333 -15.90 1.18 27.11
C ALA A 333 -16.76 0.01 26.65
N THR A 334 -17.70 -0.42 27.49
CA THR A 334 -18.72 -1.38 27.09
C THR A 334 -20.11 -0.82 27.33
N SER A 335 -21.04 -1.13 26.42
CA SER A 335 -22.46 -0.86 26.59
C SER A 335 -23.25 -2.11 26.27
N ALA A 336 -24.08 -2.56 27.21
CA ALA A 336 -24.96 -3.70 27.01
C ALA A 336 -26.14 -3.29 26.13
N VAL A 337 -26.32 -3.96 24.99
CA VAL A 337 -27.43 -3.73 24.07
C VAL A 337 -28.41 -4.89 24.15
N ARG A 338 -29.63 -4.57 24.58
CA ARG A 338 -30.79 -5.47 24.46
C ARG A 338 -31.43 -5.23 23.10
N VAL A 339 -31.50 -6.24 22.24
CA VAL A 339 -32.31 -6.21 21.02
C VAL A 339 -33.59 -6.96 21.30
N ALA A 340 -34.69 -6.23 21.44
CA ALA A 340 -36.03 -6.83 21.62
C ALA A 340 -36.59 -7.19 20.25
N VAL A 341 -36.90 -8.46 20.05
CA VAL A 341 -37.62 -8.92 18.86
C VAL A 341 -39.09 -8.55 19.03
N GLN A 342 -39.67 -7.87 18.05
CA GLN A 342 -41.09 -7.57 18.03
C GLN A 342 -41.84 -8.69 17.32
N ASP A 343 -42.81 -9.25 18.03
CA ASP A 343 -43.84 -10.15 17.51
C ASP A 343 -44.62 -9.43 16.42
N LEU A 344 -44.52 -9.94 15.20
CA LEU A 344 -45.35 -9.61 14.06
C LEU A 344 -46.26 -10.81 13.84
N ASP A 345 -47.59 -10.62 13.93
CA ASP A 345 -48.58 -11.69 13.71
C ASP A 345 -48.17 -12.64 12.56
N ASP A 346 -47.84 -13.89 12.90
CA ASP A 346 -47.53 -14.95 11.95
C ASP A 346 -48.66 -15.06 10.92
N ALA A 347 -48.34 -14.73 9.67
CA ALA A 347 -49.36 -14.57 8.65
C ALA A 347 -49.99 -15.93 8.27
N PRO A 348 -51.30 -15.94 7.98
CA PRO A 348 -52.01 -17.16 7.56
C PRO A 348 -51.35 -17.80 6.33
N ILE A 349 -51.48 -19.13 6.17
CA ILE A 349 -51.25 -19.76 4.85
C ILE A 349 -52.00 -18.93 3.81
N VAL A 350 -51.34 -18.53 2.74
CA VAL A 350 -52.02 -17.79 1.66
C VAL A 350 -52.05 -18.68 0.43
N ALA A 351 -53.27 -19.06 0.05
CA ALA A 351 -53.50 -19.69 -1.24
C ALA A 351 -53.43 -18.61 -2.33
N ASP A 352 -52.80 -18.95 -3.44
CA ASP A 352 -52.79 -18.11 -4.64
C ASP A 352 -53.17 -19.04 -5.80
N ALA A 353 -54.36 -18.84 -6.35
CA ALA A 353 -54.89 -19.64 -7.45
C ALA A 353 -54.17 -19.34 -8.79
N GLY A 354 -53.17 -18.47 -8.77
CA GLY A 354 -52.55 -17.92 -9.96
C GLY A 354 -53.46 -16.90 -10.62
N TRP A 355 -52.98 -16.32 -11.71
CA TRP A 355 -53.71 -15.24 -12.35
C TRP A 355 -54.82 -15.70 -13.26
N ASP A 356 -55.77 -14.80 -13.48
CA ASP A 356 -56.81 -14.96 -14.47
C ASP A 356 -56.22 -15.29 -15.84
N LEU A 357 -56.79 -16.31 -16.48
CA LEU A 357 -56.35 -16.81 -17.77
C LEU A 357 -57.34 -16.42 -18.85
N THR A 358 -56.85 -16.22 -20.07
CA THR A 358 -57.71 -16.17 -21.24
C THR A 358 -57.34 -17.32 -22.17
N VAL A 359 -58.32 -18.14 -22.51
CA VAL A 359 -58.17 -19.25 -23.46
C VAL A 359 -59.19 -19.12 -24.58
N VAL A 360 -59.05 -19.94 -25.63
CA VAL A 360 -60.09 -20.09 -26.66
C VAL A 360 -61.09 -21.16 -26.26
N ALA A 361 -62.36 -21.00 -26.60
CA ALA A 361 -63.38 -22.04 -26.42
C ALA A 361 -62.95 -23.34 -27.14
N GLY A 362 -62.96 -24.46 -26.42
CA GLY A 362 -62.41 -25.75 -26.81
C GLY A 362 -60.92 -25.95 -26.45
N GLY A 363 -60.23 -24.91 -25.98
CA GLY A 363 -58.83 -24.94 -25.55
C GLY A 363 -58.63 -25.48 -24.14
N THR A 364 -57.38 -25.80 -23.80
CA THR A 364 -57.01 -26.26 -22.45
C THR A 364 -56.49 -25.10 -21.62
N ALA A 365 -57.03 -24.92 -20.41
CA ALA A 365 -56.54 -23.96 -19.43
C ALA A 365 -55.61 -24.66 -18.43
N LEU A 366 -54.42 -24.10 -18.24
CA LEU A 366 -53.39 -24.54 -17.30
C LEU A 366 -53.44 -23.65 -16.06
N LEU A 367 -53.87 -24.18 -14.91
CA LEU A 367 -53.87 -23.44 -13.66
C LEU A 367 -52.48 -23.47 -13.02
N GLN A 368 -52.18 -22.48 -12.19
CA GLN A 368 -50.93 -22.40 -11.45
C GLN A 368 -51.21 -21.98 -10.02
N GLY A 369 -51.70 -22.94 -9.25
CA GLY A 369 -51.90 -22.77 -7.83
C GLY A 369 -50.56 -22.79 -7.11
N SER A 370 -50.40 -21.89 -6.16
CA SER A 370 -49.32 -21.92 -5.20
C SER A 370 -49.88 -21.67 -3.80
N ALA A 371 -49.10 -22.02 -2.79
CA ALA A 371 -49.42 -21.77 -1.41
C ALA A 371 -48.15 -21.31 -0.73
N ARG A 372 -48.22 -20.17 -0.05
CA ARG A 372 -47.13 -19.70 0.81
C ARG A 372 -47.45 -19.96 2.26
N VAL A 373 -46.49 -20.52 2.96
CA VAL A 373 -46.42 -20.56 4.43
C VAL A 373 -45.30 -19.59 4.78
N SER A 374 -45.63 -18.38 5.24
CA SER A 374 -44.61 -17.40 5.63
C SER A 374 -43.85 -17.91 6.86
N GLY A 375 -42.51 -17.91 6.80
CA GLY A 375 -41.64 -18.26 7.93
C GLY A 375 -41.01 -19.68 7.90
N ALA A 376 -41.33 -20.52 6.91
CA ALA A 376 -40.74 -21.87 6.84
C ALA A 376 -39.28 -21.84 6.36
N SER A 377 -38.35 -22.11 7.28
CA SER A 377 -36.97 -22.51 6.94
C SER A 377 -37.01 -23.74 6.01
N THR A 378 -36.20 -23.71 4.94
CA THR A 378 -36.20 -24.67 3.82
C THR A 378 -35.68 -26.08 4.14
N GLY A 379 -35.91 -26.60 5.36
CA GLY A 379 -35.30 -27.85 5.85
C GLY A 379 -36.24 -28.94 6.40
N GLY A 380 -37.57 -28.76 6.40
CA GLY A 380 -38.54 -29.70 6.99
C GLY A 380 -39.52 -30.33 6.00
N ASN A 381 -40.03 -31.52 6.33
CA ASN A 381 -40.97 -32.33 5.53
C ASN A 381 -42.44 -31.84 5.62
N ASP A 382 -42.65 -30.53 5.47
CA ASP A 382 -43.94 -29.85 5.71
C ASP A 382 -44.44 -29.09 4.46
N ASP A 383 -44.55 -29.78 3.32
CA ASP A 383 -45.09 -29.18 2.09
C ASP A 383 -46.62 -28.94 2.18
N PRO A 384 -47.15 -27.82 1.64
CA PRO A 384 -48.59 -27.56 1.59
C PRO A 384 -49.32 -28.56 0.68
N THR A 385 -50.57 -28.85 1.02
CA THR A 385 -51.47 -29.69 0.20
C THR A 385 -52.46 -28.84 -0.58
N TYR A 386 -52.79 -29.25 -1.81
CA TYR A 386 -53.63 -28.49 -2.74
C TYR A 386 -54.95 -29.21 -3.01
N SER A 387 -56.03 -28.45 -3.18
CA SER A 387 -57.31 -28.96 -3.67
C SER A 387 -58.01 -27.93 -4.53
N TRP A 388 -58.33 -28.33 -5.77
CA TRP A 388 -59.01 -27.49 -6.75
C TRP A 388 -60.47 -27.86 -6.94
N SER A 389 -61.33 -26.85 -7.11
CA SER A 389 -62.75 -27.05 -7.41
C SER A 389 -63.30 -25.97 -8.34
N PHE A 390 -64.31 -26.31 -9.15
CA PHE A 390 -65.03 -25.31 -9.94
C PHE A 390 -66.08 -24.59 -9.09
N VAL A 391 -66.04 -23.26 -9.09
CA VAL A 391 -67.04 -22.38 -8.46
C VAL A 391 -68.17 -22.08 -9.44
N SER A 392 -67.85 -21.77 -10.70
CA SER A 392 -68.83 -21.58 -11.79
C SER A 392 -68.23 -21.87 -13.16
N TRP A 393 -69.07 -22.20 -14.14
CA TRP A 393 -68.65 -22.45 -15.52
C TRP A 393 -69.82 -22.17 -16.50
N PRO A 394 -69.53 -21.95 -17.80
CA PRO A 394 -70.54 -21.87 -18.84
C PRO A 394 -71.00 -23.27 -19.26
N GLY A 395 -72.30 -23.56 -19.13
CA GLY A 395 -72.94 -24.78 -19.63
C GLY A 395 -73.52 -25.72 -18.56
N ASP A 396 -74.17 -26.80 -19.01
CA ASP A 396 -74.94 -27.71 -18.15
C ASP A 396 -74.09 -28.74 -17.40
N SER A 397 -72.82 -28.92 -17.77
CA SER A 397 -71.91 -29.93 -17.21
C SER A 397 -70.60 -29.30 -16.76
N ALA A 398 -70.16 -29.62 -15.54
CA ALA A 398 -68.88 -29.17 -15.00
C ALA A 398 -67.70 -29.75 -15.83
N PRO A 399 -66.67 -28.95 -16.13
CA PRO A 399 -65.43 -29.50 -16.69
C PRO A 399 -64.73 -30.41 -15.69
N VAL A 400 -63.77 -31.18 -16.17
CA VAL A 400 -62.99 -32.12 -15.37
C VAL A 400 -61.55 -31.66 -15.34
N LEU A 401 -60.98 -31.53 -14.15
CA LEU A 401 -59.55 -31.32 -13.95
C LEU A 401 -58.80 -32.65 -14.18
N ASP A 402 -57.60 -32.58 -14.75
CA ASP A 402 -56.72 -33.74 -14.91
C ASP A 402 -56.29 -34.33 -13.55
N ASP A 403 -55.91 -33.48 -12.59
CA ASP A 403 -55.64 -33.86 -11.20
C ASP A 403 -55.90 -32.69 -10.24
N ALA A 404 -57.02 -32.71 -9.51
CA ALA A 404 -57.37 -31.59 -8.63
C ALA A 404 -56.48 -31.45 -7.38
N ALA A 405 -55.57 -32.38 -7.09
CA ALA A 405 -54.76 -32.38 -5.86
C ALA A 405 -53.34 -31.83 -6.04
N ILE A 406 -52.96 -31.46 -7.26
CA ILE A 406 -51.65 -30.86 -7.54
C ILE A 406 -51.75 -29.33 -7.64
N ALA A 407 -50.60 -28.67 -7.50
CA ALA A 407 -50.47 -27.22 -7.63
C ALA A 407 -50.95 -26.70 -9.00
N ALA A 408 -50.60 -27.40 -10.10
CA ALA A 408 -50.84 -26.93 -11.48
C ALA A 408 -51.70 -27.91 -12.32
N PRO A 409 -53.01 -28.03 -12.03
CA PRO A 409 -53.90 -28.86 -12.83
C PRO A 409 -54.36 -28.15 -14.11
N SER A 410 -55.14 -28.85 -14.93
CA SER A 410 -55.74 -28.28 -16.13
C SER A 410 -57.13 -28.80 -16.42
N PHE A 411 -57.86 -28.08 -17.26
CA PHE A 411 -59.13 -28.54 -17.81
C PHE A 411 -59.36 -28.01 -19.23
N VAL A 412 -60.28 -28.63 -19.96
CA VAL A 412 -60.73 -28.15 -21.28
C VAL A 412 -61.93 -27.20 -21.12
N ALA A 413 -61.76 -25.95 -21.56
CA ALA A 413 -62.81 -24.92 -21.55
C ALA A 413 -63.74 -25.08 -22.75
N ALA A 414 -64.66 -26.05 -22.71
CA ALA A 414 -65.45 -26.50 -23.87
C ALA A 414 -66.43 -25.46 -24.48
N ALA A 415 -66.78 -24.40 -23.75
CA ALA A 415 -67.73 -23.38 -24.17
C ALA A 415 -67.18 -21.97 -23.93
N GLU A 416 -67.68 -20.99 -24.68
CA GLU A 416 -67.36 -19.58 -24.45
C GLU A 416 -67.94 -19.11 -23.11
N GLY A 417 -67.17 -18.29 -22.39
CA GLY A 417 -67.54 -17.68 -21.11
C GLY A 417 -66.51 -17.91 -20.01
N ASP A 418 -66.84 -17.47 -18.80
CA ASP A 418 -65.94 -17.52 -17.65
C ASP A 418 -66.08 -18.82 -16.86
N TYR A 419 -64.95 -19.43 -16.55
CA TYR A 419 -64.80 -20.53 -15.61
C TYR A 419 -64.11 -19.99 -14.37
N VAL A 420 -64.77 -20.05 -13.20
CA VAL A 420 -64.16 -19.63 -11.93
C VAL A 420 -63.79 -20.88 -11.16
N LEU A 421 -62.52 -20.99 -10.77
CA LEU A 421 -61.97 -22.12 -10.05
C LEU A 421 -61.40 -21.64 -8.72
N ARG A 422 -61.60 -22.43 -7.67
CA ARG A 422 -61.07 -22.18 -6.34
C ARG A 422 -59.92 -23.12 -6.06
N LEU A 423 -58.77 -22.55 -5.73
CA LEU A 423 -57.71 -23.25 -5.03
C LEU A 423 -58.01 -23.24 -3.52
N THR A 424 -57.84 -24.38 -2.86
CA THR A 424 -57.73 -24.48 -1.41
C THR A 424 -56.36 -25.03 -1.08
N ALA A 425 -55.57 -24.27 -0.33
CA ALA A 425 -54.30 -24.71 0.21
C ALA A 425 -54.47 -25.08 1.69
N SER A 426 -53.75 -26.09 2.16
CA SER A 426 -53.78 -26.50 3.58
C SER A 426 -52.39 -26.89 4.09
N HIS A 427 -52.04 -26.38 5.28
CA HIS A 427 -50.80 -26.69 6.00
C HIS A 427 -51.12 -26.86 7.49
N GLY A 428 -50.96 -28.07 8.02
CA GLY A 428 -51.36 -28.38 9.40
C GLY A 428 -52.86 -28.17 9.63
N ALA A 429 -53.20 -27.23 10.53
CA ALA A 429 -54.59 -26.85 10.84
C ALA A 429 -55.10 -25.63 10.05
N ASP A 430 -54.21 -24.95 9.33
CA ASP A 430 -54.51 -23.72 8.61
C ASP A 430 -54.89 -24.02 7.17
N THR A 431 -55.90 -23.30 6.67
CA THR A 431 -56.40 -23.42 5.31
C THR A 431 -56.74 -22.05 4.76
N ASP A 432 -56.39 -21.80 3.51
CA ASP A 432 -56.80 -20.60 2.79
C ASP A 432 -57.26 -20.94 1.38
N MET A 433 -58.01 -20.02 0.78
CA MET A 433 -58.65 -20.22 -0.51
C MET A 433 -58.49 -18.99 -1.39
N ASP A 434 -58.22 -19.23 -2.66
CA ASP A 434 -58.18 -18.17 -3.68
C ASP A 434 -58.91 -18.63 -4.94
N ASP A 435 -59.49 -17.68 -5.68
CA ASP A 435 -60.26 -17.93 -6.89
C ASP A 435 -59.53 -17.37 -8.12
N VAL A 436 -59.46 -18.17 -9.17
CA VAL A 436 -58.96 -17.75 -10.49
C VAL A 436 -60.07 -17.81 -11.53
N THR A 437 -60.14 -16.80 -12.39
CA THR A 437 -61.07 -16.74 -13.52
C THR A 437 -60.37 -17.09 -14.82
N VAL A 438 -60.88 -18.11 -15.51
CA VAL A 438 -60.46 -18.47 -16.87
C VAL A 438 -61.54 -18.03 -17.85
N THR A 439 -61.29 -16.99 -18.62
CA THR A 439 -62.19 -16.49 -19.67
C THR A 439 -61.93 -17.21 -20.99
N ALA A 440 -62.88 -18.03 -21.43
CA ALA A 440 -62.85 -18.67 -22.74
C ALA A 440 -63.49 -17.76 -23.80
N LYS A 441 -62.68 -17.21 -24.71
CA LYS A 441 -63.13 -16.35 -25.82
C LYS A 441 -63.52 -17.17 -27.06
N PRO A 442 -64.38 -16.64 -27.96
CA PRO A 442 -64.77 -17.33 -29.18
C PRO A 442 -63.54 -17.61 -30.06
N SER A 443 -63.51 -18.79 -30.67
CA SER A 443 -62.49 -19.21 -31.64
C SER A 443 -62.49 -18.24 -32.85
N THR A 444 -61.59 -17.27 -32.85
CA THR A 444 -61.25 -16.46 -34.03
C THR A 444 -59.81 -16.76 -34.44
N THR A 445 -59.56 -16.69 -35.75
CA THR A 445 -58.27 -16.94 -36.41
C THR A 445 -57.23 -15.84 -36.15
N GLU A 446 -57.23 -15.26 -34.95
CA GLU A 446 -56.42 -14.10 -34.52
C GLU A 446 -55.44 -14.48 -33.37
N ALA A 447 -55.32 -15.76 -33.03
CA ALA A 447 -54.40 -16.24 -31.98
C ALA A 447 -52.91 -16.18 -32.38
N ALA A 448 -52.61 -16.12 -33.69
CA ALA A 448 -51.23 -16.10 -34.19
C ALA A 448 -50.53 -14.73 -34.04
N SER A 449 -51.24 -13.65 -33.68
CA SER A 449 -50.63 -12.33 -33.48
C SER A 449 -50.29 -12.00 -32.02
N LEU A 450 -50.38 -12.98 -31.11
CA LEU A 450 -50.15 -12.79 -29.66
C LEU A 450 -48.91 -13.53 -29.13
N LEU A 451 -48.34 -14.47 -29.92
CA LEU A 451 -47.15 -15.24 -29.59
C LEU A 451 -45.88 -14.49 -30.00
N VAL A 452 -45.66 -13.31 -29.42
CA VAL A 452 -44.47 -12.49 -29.67
C VAL A 452 -43.46 -12.73 -28.55
N ALA A 453 -42.28 -13.21 -28.90
CA ALA A 453 -41.11 -13.18 -28.04
C ALA A 453 -40.64 -11.72 -27.92
N ASP A 454 -40.42 -11.26 -26.70
CA ASP A 454 -39.96 -9.92 -26.37
C ASP A 454 -39.15 -10.02 -25.07
N LEU A 455 -37.87 -9.71 -25.17
CA LEU A 455 -36.82 -9.88 -24.18
C LEU A 455 -36.05 -8.56 -24.07
N LEU A 456 -36.13 -7.90 -22.93
CA LEU A 456 -35.46 -6.62 -22.69
C LEU A 456 -34.28 -6.79 -21.74
N VAL A 457 -33.23 -6.01 -21.97
CA VAL A 457 -32.08 -5.83 -21.06
C VAL A 457 -31.81 -4.33 -20.92
N ASP A 458 -30.99 -3.89 -19.97
CA ASP A 458 -30.59 -2.47 -19.87
C ASP A 458 -29.63 -2.09 -21.02
N ALA A 459 -30.18 -1.98 -22.22
CA ALA A 459 -29.46 -1.75 -23.46
C ALA A 459 -29.00 -0.30 -23.58
N ASN A 460 -29.76 0.63 -23.01
CA ASN A 460 -29.43 2.05 -23.00
C ASN A 460 -28.44 2.44 -21.88
N ARG A 461 -28.22 1.53 -20.90
CA ARG A 461 -27.28 1.61 -19.78
C ARG A 461 -27.62 2.72 -18.77
N ASP A 462 -28.90 2.95 -18.54
CA ASP A 462 -29.40 3.91 -17.54
C ASP A 462 -29.62 3.29 -16.15
N GLY A 463 -29.47 1.96 -16.03
CA GLY A 463 -29.64 1.21 -14.80
C GLY A 463 -31.04 0.61 -14.61
N VAL A 464 -31.95 0.80 -15.56
CA VAL A 464 -33.33 0.30 -15.52
C VAL A 464 -33.60 -0.52 -16.78
N VAL A 465 -34.33 -1.62 -16.64
CA VAL A 465 -34.83 -2.39 -17.80
C VAL A 465 -36.27 -2.00 -18.07
N ASP A 466 -36.52 -1.28 -19.15
CA ASP A 466 -37.86 -0.87 -19.56
C ASP A 466 -38.05 -0.81 -21.09
N SER A 467 -39.20 -0.28 -21.53
CA SER A 467 -39.53 -0.22 -22.96
C SER A 467 -38.63 0.70 -23.80
N SER A 468 -37.79 1.52 -23.16
CA SER A 468 -36.81 2.35 -23.87
C SER A 468 -35.57 1.58 -24.29
N ASP A 469 -35.42 0.33 -23.85
CA ASP A 469 -34.28 -0.53 -24.17
C ASP A 469 -34.42 -1.33 -25.47
N GLU A 470 -35.62 -1.40 -26.05
CA GLU A 470 -35.91 -2.15 -27.28
C GLU A 470 -34.97 -1.76 -28.45
N ASP A 471 -34.61 -0.47 -28.52
CA ASP A 471 -33.74 0.03 -29.58
C ASP A 471 -32.27 -0.38 -29.34
N GLY A 472 -31.85 -1.41 -30.07
CA GLY A 472 -30.45 -1.85 -30.12
C GLY A 472 -30.06 -2.86 -29.04
N GLU A 473 -31.04 -3.52 -28.43
CA GLU A 473 -30.79 -4.60 -27.47
C GLU A 473 -30.11 -5.83 -28.09
N ASP A 474 -30.29 -6.08 -29.38
CA ASP A 474 -29.75 -7.23 -30.12
C ASP A 474 -28.26 -7.08 -30.51
N VAL A 475 -27.70 -5.90 -30.30
CA VAL A 475 -26.31 -5.56 -30.62
C VAL A 475 -25.59 -4.99 -29.41
N TRP A 476 -24.27 -5.23 -29.36
CA TRP A 476 -23.42 -4.57 -28.37
C TRP A 476 -22.39 -3.69 -29.06
N ASP A 477 -22.50 -2.38 -28.86
CA ASP A 477 -21.55 -1.38 -29.36
C ASP A 477 -21.29 -0.26 -28.35
N ALA A 478 -20.75 0.88 -28.79
CA ALA A 478 -20.46 1.99 -27.88
C ALA A 478 -21.72 2.67 -27.32
N ALA A 479 -22.86 2.59 -28.02
CA ALA A 479 -24.11 3.26 -27.68
C ALA A 479 -25.14 2.33 -27.06
N SER A 480 -25.19 1.06 -27.48
CA SER A 480 -26.27 0.13 -27.11
C SER A 480 -25.75 -1.23 -26.66
N GLY A 481 -26.60 -1.95 -25.93
CA GLY A 481 -26.39 -3.31 -25.43
C GLY A 481 -25.96 -3.34 -23.96
N ALA A 482 -26.48 -4.31 -23.23
CA ALA A 482 -26.35 -4.35 -21.77
C ALA A 482 -24.96 -4.79 -21.28
N VAL A 483 -24.70 -4.55 -20.00
CA VAL A 483 -23.43 -4.89 -19.34
C VAL A 483 -23.72 -5.77 -18.12
N PHE A 484 -22.87 -6.77 -17.89
CA PHE A 484 -22.94 -7.62 -16.70
C PHE A 484 -21.59 -7.70 -15.98
N GLY A 485 -21.61 -7.72 -14.65
CA GLY A 485 -20.44 -7.89 -13.80
C GLY A 485 -20.07 -9.35 -13.61
N GLY A 486 -18.89 -9.61 -13.04
CA GLY A 486 -18.58 -10.94 -12.50
C GLY A 486 -19.04 -10.99 -11.05
N ASN A 487 -19.76 -12.04 -10.68
CA ASN A 487 -20.24 -12.30 -9.32
C ASN A 487 -19.13 -12.96 -8.50
N MET A 488 -18.34 -12.16 -7.77
CA MET A 488 -17.04 -12.57 -7.21
C MET A 488 -16.92 -12.35 -5.70
N ASP A 489 -17.90 -11.68 -5.11
CA ASP A 489 -18.14 -11.47 -3.70
C ASP A 489 -18.84 -12.67 -3.06
N ASP A 490 -19.14 -12.54 -1.78
CA ASP A 490 -19.70 -13.55 -0.89
C ASP A 490 -20.78 -12.90 -0.02
N ASP A 491 -22.01 -12.96 -0.51
CA ASP A 491 -23.17 -12.32 0.11
C ASP A 491 -23.74 -13.07 1.31
N ASP A 492 -23.57 -14.39 1.35
CA ASP A 492 -24.08 -15.23 2.43
C ASP A 492 -23.05 -15.50 3.54
N GLY A 493 -21.79 -15.17 3.30
CA GLY A 493 -20.68 -15.25 4.24
C GLY A 493 -20.15 -16.67 4.46
N ASP A 494 -20.41 -17.60 3.54
CA ASP A 494 -19.94 -18.99 3.62
C ASP A 494 -18.47 -19.16 3.17
N ARG A 495 -17.85 -18.07 2.68
CA ARG A 495 -16.48 -17.98 2.13
C ARG A 495 -16.29 -18.64 0.78
N VAL A 496 -17.38 -18.86 0.06
CA VAL A 496 -17.40 -19.21 -1.36
C VAL A 496 -17.86 -17.97 -2.11
N ARG A 497 -17.26 -17.73 -3.28
CA ARG A 497 -17.75 -16.65 -4.13
C ARG A 497 -19.07 -17.07 -4.76
N ASP A 498 -20.07 -16.21 -4.79
CA ASP A 498 -21.42 -16.58 -5.26
C ASP A 498 -21.41 -17.11 -6.70
N GLY A 499 -20.64 -16.47 -7.59
CA GLY A 499 -20.45 -16.94 -8.96
C GLY A 499 -19.72 -18.30 -9.09
N TRP A 500 -19.32 -18.98 -8.01
CA TRP A 500 -18.62 -20.28 -8.05
C TRP A 500 -19.51 -21.50 -7.77
N ASP A 501 -20.80 -21.33 -7.47
CA ASP A 501 -21.74 -22.43 -7.29
C ASP A 501 -23.09 -22.21 -8.01
N ASP A 502 -23.93 -23.23 -8.14
CA ASP A 502 -25.17 -23.16 -8.93
C ASP A 502 -26.38 -22.64 -8.13
N ARG A 503 -26.15 -21.80 -7.12
CA ARG A 503 -27.20 -21.23 -6.27
C ARG A 503 -27.19 -19.70 -6.37
N ALA A 504 -28.36 -19.12 -6.19
CA ALA A 504 -28.49 -17.70 -5.94
C ALA A 504 -28.84 -17.51 -4.47
N ASN A 505 -27.95 -16.90 -3.70
CA ASN A 505 -27.98 -16.92 -2.24
C ASN A 505 -28.85 -15.80 -1.63
N GLY A 506 -30.06 -15.65 -2.16
CA GLY A 506 -31.05 -14.66 -1.72
C GLY A 506 -31.10 -13.42 -2.61
N ARG A 507 -31.81 -12.39 -2.14
CA ARG A 507 -32.07 -11.17 -2.94
C ARG A 507 -30.90 -10.19 -3.02
N VAL A 508 -29.91 -10.31 -2.12
CA VAL A 508 -28.71 -9.46 -2.15
C VAL A 508 -27.87 -9.81 -3.38
N ASP A 509 -27.63 -11.11 -3.59
CA ASP A 509 -26.90 -11.67 -4.74
C ASP A 509 -27.49 -11.27 -6.10
N LEU A 510 -28.81 -11.09 -6.18
CA LEU A 510 -29.46 -10.58 -7.39
C LEU A 510 -29.02 -9.16 -7.78
N LEU A 511 -28.44 -8.37 -6.86
CA LEU A 511 -27.94 -7.03 -7.12
C LEU A 511 -26.62 -7.04 -7.92
N ASP A 512 -25.91 -8.17 -7.95
CA ASP A 512 -24.67 -8.35 -8.72
C ASP A 512 -24.92 -8.96 -10.11
N MET A 513 -26.08 -9.61 -10.27
CA MET A 513 -26.52 -10.22 -11.54
C MET A 513 -27.17 -9.19 -12.48
N ALA A 514 -26.98 -9.32 -13.79
CA ALA A 514 -27.62 -8.45 -14.77
C ALA A 514 -29.11 -8.83 -15.00
N PRO A 515 -30.05 -7.90 -14.86
CA PRO A 515 -31.47 -8.16 -15.05
C PRO A 515 -31.79 -8.35 -16.55
N VAL A 516 -32.63 -9.34 -16.84
CA VAL A 516 -33.20 -9.59 -18.17
C VAL A 516 -34.72 -9.75 -18.00
N LEU A 517 -35.51 -8.88 -18.64
CA LEU A 517 -36.97 -8.89 -18.53
C LEU A 517 -37.57 -9.65 -19.71
N VAL A 518 -38.30 -10.73 -19.45
CA VAL A 518 -39.12 -11.40 -20.45
C VAL A 518 -40.52 -10.80 -20.39
N ARG A 519 -40.98 -10.18 -21.46
CA ARG A 519 -42.34 -9.65 -21.51
C ARG A 519 -43.36 -10.78 -21.58
N ARG A 520 -44.53 -10.51 -21.00
CA ARG A 520 -45.68 -11.40 -21.09
C ARG A 520 -45.98 -11.76 -22.55
N ILE A 521 -46.26 -13.04 -22.81
CA ILE A 521 -46.67 -13.57 -24.12
C ILE A 521 -48.12 -14.10 -24.05
N PRO A 522 -49.14 -13.26 -24.30
CA PRO A 522 -50.53 -13.70 -24.25
C PRO A 522 -50.82 -14.82 -25.27
N GLY A 523 -51.68 -15.77 -24.92
CA GLY A 523 -52.13 -16.79 -25.87
C GLY A 523 -51.25 -18.05 -25.98
N LEU A 524 -50.21 -18.18 -25.15
CA LEU A 524 -49.52 -19.46 -24.95
C LEU A 524 -50.50 -20.57 -24.56
N GLN A 525 -50.22 -21.79 -25.03
CA GLN A 525 -51.03 -23.01 -24.85
C GLN A 525 -50.08 -24.20 -24.68
N ARG A 526 -50.61 -25.35 -24.24
CA ARG A 526 -49.83 -26.57 -23.96
C ARG A 526 -48.97 -27.12 -25.11
N GLN A 527 -49.36 -26.88 -26.36
CA GLN A 527 -48.56 -27.33 -27.51
C GLN A 527 -47.35 -26.43 -27.81
N HIS A 528 -47.29 -25.26 -27.17
CA HIS A 528 -46.15 -24.36 -27.28
C HIS A 528 -45.08 -24.70 -26.24
N SER A 529 -43.84 -24.32 -26.52
CA SER A 529 -42.74 -24.24 -25.56
C SER A 529 -42.11 -22.85 -25.63
N VAL A 530 -41.64 -22.33 -24.50
CA VAL A 530 -40.89 -21.08 -24.47
C VAL A 530 -39.55 -21.34 -23.78
N SER A 531 -38.46 -21.02 -24.47
CA SER A 531 -37.12 -21.28 -23.98
C SER A 531 -36.23 -20.06 -24.13
N VAL A 532 -35.21 -19.97 -23.28
CA VAL A 532 -34.10 -19.02 -23.45
C VAL A 532 -32.87 -19.82 -23.82
N GLU A 533 -32.28 -19.49 -24.97
CA GLU A 533 -31.01 -20.04 -25.43
C GLU A 533 -29.89 -19.04 -25.17
N MET A 534 -28.84 -19.47 -24.49
CA MET A 534 -27.66 -18.66 -24.18
C MET A 534 -26.49 -19.05 -25.10
N THR A 535 -25.98 -18.08 -25.86
CA THR A 535 -24.86 -18.26 -26.78
C THR A 535 -23.65 -17.42 -26.37
N TYR A 536 -22.49 -18.07 -26.29
CA TYR A 536 -21.20 -17.42 -26.05
C TYR A 536 -20.06 -18.27 -26.63
N VAL A 537 -18.88 -17.67 -26.81
CA VAL A 537 -17.66 -18.38 -27.21
C VAL A 537 -16.70 -18.44 -26.03
N SER A 538 -16.42 -19.64 -25.52
CA SER A 538 -15.43 -19.83 -24.47
C SER A 538 -14.55 -21.06 -24.69
N THR A 539 -13.23 -20.88 -24.59
CA THR A 539 -12.26 -21.99 -24.42
C THR A 539 -11.77 -22.15 -22.98
N SER A 540 -12.19 -21.27 -22.06
CA SER A 540 -11.89 -21.39 -20.63
C SER A 540 -12.52 -22.67 -20.04
N THR A 541 -11.85 -23.30 -19.09
CA THR A 541 -12.37 -24.45 -18.34
C THR A 541 -13.06 -24.04 -17.03
N ARG A 542 -13.10 -22.75 -16.71
CA ARG A 542 -13.81 -22.23 -15.54
C ARG A 542 -15.33 -22.33 -15.71
N PRO A 543 -16.13 -22.24 -14.64
CA PRO A 543 -17.58 -22.17 -14.77
C PRO A 543 -17.99 -21.03 -15.71
N LYS A 544 -19.16 -21.18 -16.33
CA LYS A 544 -19.69 -20.34 -17.40
C LYS A 544 -20.80 -19.44 -16.87
N PRO A 545 -21.24 -18.42 -17.64
CA PRO A 545 -22.43 -17.67 -17.28
C PRO A 545 -23.62 -18.58 -17.01
N ARG A 546 -24.50 -18.14 -16.11
CA ARG A 546 -25.71 -18.84 -15.68
C ARG A 546 -26.89 -17.88 -15.69
N LEU A 547 -28.08 -18.45 -15.82
CA LEU A 547 -29.31 -17.69 -15.85
C LEU A 547 -30.24 -18.22 -14.76
N PHE A 548 -30.76 -17.31 -13.94
CA PHE A 548 -31.74 -17.60 -12.89
C PHE A 548 -33.04 -16.87 -13.17
N TYR A 549 -34.13 -17.31 -12.56
CA TYR A 549 -35.41 -16.60 -12.60
C TYR A 549 -36.08 -16.61 -11.23
N GLU A 550 -36.88 -15.58 -10.98
CA GLU A 550 -37.71 -15.50 -9.79
C GLU A 550 -39.02 -16.28 -10.01
N ARG A 551 -39.26 -17.26 -9.15
CA ARG A 551 -40.49 -18.04 -9.10
C ARG A 551 -41.63 -17.19 -8.53
N ALA A 552 -42.87 -17.66 -8.74
CA ALA A 552 -44.06 -16.96 -8.25
C ALA A 552 -44.11 -16.80 -6.71
N ASP A 553 -43.46 -17.71 -5.97
CA ASP A 553 -43.34 -17.66 -4.51
C ASP A 553 -42.19 -16.76 -4.01
N GLY A 554 -41.47 -16.10 -4.93
CA GLY A 554 -40.32 -15.26 -4.63
C GLY A 554 -39.00 -16.03 -4.45
N GLY A 555 -39.01 -17.37 -4.60
CA GLY A 555 -37.79 -18.17 -4.64
C GLY A 555 -37.01 -17.96 -5.94
N ILE A 556 -35.69 -18.14 -5.90
CA ILE A 556 -34.83 -18.03 -7.09
C ILE A 556 -34.47 -19.44 -7.57
N GLU A 557 -34.61 -19.70 -8.86
CA GLU A 557 -34.33 -20.99 -9.46
C GLU A 557 -33.38 -20.86 -10.67
N LEU A 558 -32.47 -21.83 -10.80
CA LEU A 558 -31.54 -21.93 -11.91
C LEU A 558 -32.28 -22.35 -13.19
N LEU A 559 -32.24 -21.49 -14.21
CA LEU A 559 -32.83 -21.73 -15.53
C LEU A 559 -31.82 -22.34 -16.51
N VAL A 560 -30.61 -21.80 -16.56
CA VAL A 560 -29.52 -22.29 -17.42
C VAL A 560 -28.27 -22.49 -16.59
N ALA A 561 -27.89 -23.75 -16.40
CA ALA A 561 -26.69 -24.14 -15.64
C ALA A 561 -25.39 -23.86 -16.40
N SER A 562 -24.27 -23.80 -15.68
CA SER A 562 -22.96 -23.52 -16.28
C SER A 562 -22.60 -24.57 -17.33
N GLY A 563 -22.43 -24.12 -18.57
CA GLY A 563 -22.07 -24.97 -19.72
C GLY A 563 -23.27 -25.56 -20.46
N GLU A 564 -24.48 -25.36 -19.95
CA GLU A 564 -25.71 -25.60 -20.70
C GLU A 564 -26.05 -24.38 -21.57
N ALA A 565 -26.86 -24.62 -22.60
CA ALA A 565 -27.18 -23.63 -23.62
C ALA A 565 -28.66 -23.23 -23.64
N ARG A 566 -29.54 -23.94 -22.93
CA ARG A 566 -31.00 -23.75 -23.05
C ARG A 566 -31.70 -24.04 -21.72
N GLY A 567 -32.68 -23.20 -21.39
CA GLY A 567 -33.62 -23.43 -20.28
C GLY A 567 -35.06 -23.17 -20.73
N GLU A 568 -36.01 -23.95 -20.22
CA GLU A 568 -37.45 -23.81 -20.53
C GLU A 568 -38.15 -22.94 -19.46
N LEU A 569 -38.95 -21.99 -19.90
CA LEU A 569 -39.69 -21.09 -19.03
C LEU A 569 -41.12 -21.61 -18.76
N PRO A 570 -41.69 -21.33 -17.57
CA PRO A 570 -43.03 -21.75 -17.20
C PRO A 570 -44.11 -21.02 -18.03
N LEU A 571 -44.72 -21.75 -18.98
CA LEU A 571 -45.70 -21.22 -19.93
C LEU A 571 -46.83 -20.40 -19.31
N ALA A 572 -47.44 -20.88 -18.23
CA ALA A 572 -48.60 -20.21 -17.64
C ALA A 572 -48.22 -18.92 -16.89
N ARG A 573 -46.99 -18.81 -16.38
CA ARG A 573 -46.46 -17.55 -15.83
C ARG A 573 -46.24 -16.54 -16.96
N LEU A 574 -45.52 -16.93 -18.01
CA LEU A 574 -45.29 -16.05 -19.17
C LEU A 574 -46.57 -15.64 -19.89
N ALA A 575 -47.61 -16.48 -19.87
CA ALA A 575 -48.89 -16.16 -20.49
C ALA A 575 -49.59 -14.96 -19.83
N ALA A 576 -49.19 -14.60 -18.61
CA ALA A 576 -50.03 -13.81 -17.73
C ALA A 576 -49.32 -12.62 -17.07
N THR A 577 -48.01 -12.64 -16.83
CA THR A 577 -47.19 -11.42 -16.66
C THR A 577 -45.77 -11.56 -17.19
N ASP A 578 -45.07 -10.43 -17.18
CA ASP A 578 -43.64 -10.33 -17.37
C ASP A 578 -42.88 -11.16 -16.30
N MET A 579 -41.71 -11.66 -16.67
CA MET A 579 -40.82 -12.44 -15.81
C MET A 579 -39.43 -11.81 -15.77
N GLN A 580 -38.85 -11.71 -14.58
CA GLN A 580 -37.48 -11.24 -14.40
C GLN A 580 -36.53 -12.43 -14.34
N LEU A 581 -35.51 -12.41 -15.20
CA LEU A 581 -34.35 -13.29 -15.15
C LEU A 581 -33.12 -12.51 -14.70
N TYR A 582 -32.10 -13.24 -14.26
CA TYR A 582 -30.85 -12.69 -13.74
C TYR A 582 -29.68 -13.47 -14.32
N LEU A 583 -28.85 -12.78 -15.10
CA LEU A 583 -27.62 -13.32 -15.67
C LEU A 583 -26.46 -13.06 -14.71
N GLU A 584 -25.76 -14.10 -14.33
CA GLU A 584 -24.51 -13.99 -13.60
C GLU A 584 -23.36 -14.70 -14.31
N SER A 585 -22.15 -14.35 -13.91
CA SER A 585 -20.94 -15.03 -14.37
C SER A 585 -19.87 -14.99 -13.28
N PRO A 586 -19.15 -16.10 -13.00
CA PRO A 586 -18.02 -16.08 -12.07
C PRO A 586 -16.94 -15.07 -12.48
N LEU A 587 -16.66 -15.01 -13.78
CA LEU A 587 -15.78 -14.02 -14.39
C LEU A 587 -16.42 -13.54 -15.68
N ALA A 588 -16.81 -12.27 -15.71
CA ALA A 588 -17.38 -11.66 -16.89
C ALA A 588 -16.40 -11.63 -18.09
N ARG A 589 -15.08 -11.70 -17.85
CA ARG A 589 -14.04 -11.91 -18.86
C ARG A 589 -12.90 -12.79 -18.33
N ASP A 590 -12.40 -13.68 -19.17
CA ASP A 590 -11.32 -14.62 -18.80
C ASP A 590 -10.48 -15.03 -20.02
N ILE A 591 -9.39 -15.76 -19.78
CA ILE A 591 -8.59 -16.38 -20.83
C ILE A 591 -9.48 -17.29 -21.68
N GLY A 592 -9.71 -16.86 -22.92
CA GLY A 592 -10.54 -17.62 -23.86
C GLY A 592 -12.04 -17.38 -23.73
N PHE A 593 -12.50 -16.45 -22.89
CA PHE A 593 -13.88 -15.96 -22.82
C PHE A 593 -13.86 -14.43 -22.84
N ASP A 594 -14.32 -13.82 -23.94
CA ASP A 594 -14.20 -12.38 -24.15
C ASP A 594 -15.34 -11.55 -23.53
N GLY A 595 -16.29 -12.23 -22.87
CA GLY A 595 -17.44 -11.62 -22.22
C GLY A 595 -18.62 -11.31 -23.13
N GLN A 596 -18.63 -11.74 -24.40
CA GLN A 596 -19.84 -11.62 -25.23
C GLN A 596 -20.83 -12.74 -24.91
N VAL A 597 -22.06 -12.35 -24.56
CA VAL A 597 -23.18 -13.26 -24.34
C VAL A 597 -24.39 -12.74 -25.12
N SER A 598 -25.06 -13.64 -25.83
CA SER A 598 -26.38 -13.37 -26.41
C SER A 598 -27.41 -14.30 -25.78
N LEU A 599 -28.58 -13.77 -25.45
CA LEU A 599 -29.73 -14.55 -25.01
C LEU A 599 -30.79 -14.48 -26.10
N THR A 600 -31.37 -15.63 -26.45
CA THR A 600 -32.41 -15.74 -27.47
C THR A 600 -33.66 -16.35 -26.83
N LEU A 601 -34.73 -15.57 -26.72
CA LEU A 601 -36.03 -16.06 -26.32
C LEU A 601 -36.71 -16.69 -27.53
N LYS A 602 -37.16 -17.93 -27.42
CA LYS A 602 -37.86 -18.65 -28.50
C LYS A 602 -39.22 -19.13 -28.05
N VAL A 603 -40.25 -18.80 -28.81
CA VAL A 603 -41.58 -19.42 -28.73
C VAL A 603 -41.69 -20.44 -29.85
N GLU A 604 -41.91 -21.71 -29.51
CA GLU A 604 -41.94 -22.81 -30.47
C GLU A 604 -43.23 -23.61 -30.38
N GLU A 605 -43.61 -24.30 -31.46
CA GLU A 605 -44.65 -25.34 -31.50
C GLU A 605 -44.09 -26.56 -32.24
N GLU A 606 -44.12 -27.73 -31.59
CA GLU A 606 -43.54 -28.98 -32.12
C GLU A 606 -42.09 -28.84 -32.64
N GLY A 607 -41.29 -27.98 -32.00
CA GLY A 607 -39.89 -27.69 -32.37
C GLY A 607 -39.72 -26.74 -33.57
N THR A 608 -40.79 -26.08 -34.01
CA THR A 608 -40.73 -25.01 -35.01
C THR A 608 -40.84 -23.66 -34.31
N ALA A 609 -39.85 -22.79 -34.49
CA ALA A 609 -39.89 -21.42 -33.98
C ALA A 609 -41.04 -20.62 -34.62
N LEU A 610 -41.91 -20.09 -33.77
CA LEU A 610 -43.04 -19.22 -34.12
C LEU A 610 -42.66 -17.74 -33.99
N SER A 611 -41.86 -17.41 -32.96
CA SER A 611 -41.31 -16.08 -32.71
C SER A 611 -40.00 -16.22 -31.94
N GLU A 612 -39.06 -15.34 -32.23
CA GLU A 612 -37.76 -15.28 -31.57
C GLU A 612 -37.42 -13.83 -31.30
N ASP A 613 -36.71 -13.59 -30.20
CA ASP A 613 -36.14 -12.29 -29.88
C ASP A 613 -34.76 -12.45 -29.23
N VAL A 614 -33.88 -11.46 -29.41
CA VAL A 614 -32.45 -11.58 -29.09
C VAL A 614 -31.94 -10.34 -28.40
N VAL A 615 -31.25 -10.54 -27.28
CA VAL A 615 -30.48 -9.50 -26.59
C VAL A 615 -29.00 -9.83 -26.54
N ALA A 616 -28.17 -8.80 -26.53
CA ALA A 616 -26.72 -8.85 -26.47
C ALA A 616 -26.20 -8.16 -25.20
N LEU A 617 -25.35 -8.87 -24.47
CA LEU A 617 -24.71 -8.38 -23.26
C LEU A 617 -23.19 -8.50 -23.35
N ARG A 618 -22.49 -7.62 -22.63
CA ARG A 618 -21.03 -7.62 -22.54
C ARG A 618 -20.54 -7.61 -21.11
N GLY A 619 -19.65 -8.54 -20.82
CA GLY A 619 -19.01 -8.65 -19.52
C GLY A 619 -18.11 -7.47 -19.21
N SER A 620 -18.25 -6.92 -18.00
CA SER A 620 -17.34 -5.94 -17.44
C SER A 620 -15.94 -6.54 -17.33
N PRO A 621 -14.89 -5.84 -17.78
CA PRO A 621 -13.54 -6.23 -17.44
C PRO A 621 -13.27 -6.01 -15.95
N LEU A 622 -12.24 -6.69 -15.43
CA LEU A 622 -11.56 -6.27 -14.22
C LEU A 622 -10.74 -5.01 -14.56
N LEU A 623 -11.12 -3.88 -14.00
CA LEU A 623 -10.42 -2.61 -14.15
C LEU A 623 -9.44 -2.42 -13.00
N TYR A 624 -8.16 -2.28 -13.33
CA TYR A 624 -7.09 -2.03 -12.35
C TYR A 624 -6.90 -0.53 -12.17
N THR A 625 -6.64 -0.10 -10.95
CA THR A 625 -6.57 1.33 -10.64
C THR A 625 -5.19 1.94 -10.88
N ASP A 626 -5.15 3.18 -11.34
CA ASP A 626 -3.92 3.98 -11.47
C ASP A 626 -3.76 5.01 -10.35
N HIS A 627 -2.55 5.56 -10.20
CA HIS A 627 -2.21 6.46 -9.09
C HIS A 627 -2.87 7.85 -9.12
N LEU A 628 -3.60 8.23 -10.17
CA LEU A 628 -4.36 9.47 -10.21
C LEU A 628 -5.77 9.33 -9.65
N GLN A 629 -6.27 8.10 -9.57
CA GLN A 629 -7.55 7.81 -8.93
C GLN A 629 -7.44 8.03 -7.43
N ALA A 630 -8.50 8.59 -6.85
CA ALA A 630 -8.51 9.00 -5.46
C ALA A 630 -8.31 7.81 -4.52
N ALA A 631 -7.42 7.92 -3.54
CA ALA A 631 -7.14 6.84 -2.60
C ALA A 631 -8.27 6.72 -1.57
N GLU A 632 -8.96 5.58 -1.56
CA GLU A 632 -10.07 5.32 -0.63
C GLU A 632 -9.62 4.51 0.58
N ARG A 633 -8.68 3.57 0.39
CA ARG A 633 -8.16 2.75 1.48
C ARG A 633 -6.71 2.34 1.24
N VAL A 634 -5.87 2.49 2.25
CA VAL A 634 -4.49 2.00 2.27
C VAL A 634 -4.40 0.78 3.18
N PHE A 635 -3.88 -0.32 2.66
CA PHE A 635 -3.61 -1.54 3.40
C PHE A 635 -2.16 -1.53 3.88
N VAL A 636 -1.96 -1.83 5.16
CA VAL A 636 -0.62 -2.01 5.75
C VAL A 636 -0.64 -3.17 6.74
N MET A 637 0.45 -3.93 6.81
CA MET A 637 0.59 -5.01 7.79
C MET A 637 0.96 -4.45 9.17
N GLY A 638 0.33 -4.94 10.22
CA GLY A 638 0.60 -4.57 11.61
C GLY A 638 1.76 -5.36 12.22
N LEU A 639 3.01 -5.05 11.90
CA LEU A 639 4.17 -5.83 12.35
C LEU A 639 4.58 -5.51 13.79
N GLY A 640 4.48 -6.50 14.68
CA GLY A 640 4.84 -6.41 16.10
C GLY A 640 6.32 -6.62 16.43
N GLY A 641 7.21 -6.67 15.42
CA GLY A 641 8.66 -6.84 15.62
C GLY A 641 9.13 -8.25 16.00
N PHE A 642 8.28 -9.27 15.88
CA PHE A 642 8.68 -10.68 16.00
C PHE A 642 9.41 -11.15 14.73
N TRP A 643 10.43 -12.01 14.89
CA TRP A 643 11.23 -12.65 13.81
C TRP A 643 12.18 -11.78 12.98
N GLY A 644 12.74 -10.71 13.56
CA GLY A 644 13.90 -10.03 12.96
C GLY A 644 13.62 -9.21 11.70
N SER A 645 12.35 -9.08 11.28
CA SER A 645 11.89 -8.21 10.20
C SER A 645 11.78 -6.72 10.59
N GLY A 646 12.19 -6.33 11.82
CA GLY A 646 11.88 -5.01 12.35
C GLY A 646 10.37 -4.81 12.59
N ASN A 647 9.99 -3.78 13.35
CA ASN A 647 8.59 -3.32 13.35
C ASN A 647 8.45 -2.27 12.25
N ASN A 648 7.26 -2.12 11.67
CA ASN A 648 6.97 -1.05 10.70
C ASN A 648 6.21 0.10 11.36
N ARG A 649 6.50 0.38 12.64
CA ARG A 649 5.78 1.40 13.42
C ARG A 649 5.94 2.80 12.83
N ALA A 650 7.11 3.12 12.27
CA ALA A 650 7.35 4.38 11.57
C ALA A 650 6.37 4.59 10.41
N LEU A 651 6.19 3.57 9.55
CA LEU A 651 5.24 3.62 8.45
C LEU A 651 3.79 3.69 8.95
N GLN A 652 3.40 2.85 9.91
CA GLN A 652 2.04 2.89 10.45
C GLN A 652 1.70 4.25 11.08
N ASN A 653 2.65 4.87 11.80
CA ASN A 653 2.45 6.20 12.38
C ASN A 653 2.35 7.27 11.30
N ALA A 654 3.27 7.28 10.33
CA ALA A 654 3.20 8.21 9.21
C ALA A 654 1.84 8.13 8.49
N LEU A 655 1.34 6.92 8.22
CA LEU A 655 0.01 6.73 7.63
C LEU A 655 -1.11 7.25 8.54
N ARG A 656 -1.08 7.00 9.85
CA ARG A 656 -2.10 7.52 10.78
C ARG A 656 -2.10 9.04 10.85
N ASP A 657 -0.93 9.66 10.81
CA ASP A 657 -0.75 11.08 11.07
C ASP A 657 -0.98 11.93 9.81
N HIS A 658 -0.72 11.38 8.61
CA HIS A 658 -0.66 12.15 7.37
C HIS A 658 -1.53 11.62 6.22
N LEU A 659 -2.28 10.53 6.39
CA LEU A 659 -3.26 10.15 5.36
C LEU A 659 -4.33 11.23 5.20
N PRO A 660 -4.80 11.49 3.96
CA PRO A 660 -5.97 12.33 3.75
C PRO A 660 -7.17 11.83 4.54
N SER A 661 -8.00 12.74 5.07
CA SER A 661 -9.17 12.35 5.89
C SER A 661 -10.21 11.51 5.13
N SER A 662 -10.20 11.56 3.80
CA SER A 662 -11.03 10.74 2.91
C SER A 662 -10.49 9.32 2.72
N THR A 663 -9.25 9.04 3.11
CA THR A 663 -8.59 7.76 2.91
C THR A 663 -8.59 6.93 4.20
N ALA A 664 -9.19 5.75 4.16
CA ALA A 664 -9.19 4.83 5.29
C ALA A 664 -7.84 4.08 5.41
N LEU A 665 -7.36 3.91 6.64
CA LEU A 665 -6.27 2.98 6.95
C LEU A 665 -6.82 1.61 7.34
N TYR A 666 -6.45 0.57 6.60
CA TYR A 666 -6.73 -0.83 6.94
C TYR A 666 -5.43 -1.49 7.44
N THR A 667 -5.37 -1.80 8.73
CA THR A 667 -4.22 -2.52 9.31
C THR A 667 -4.50 -4.02 9.34
N VAL A 668 -3.83 -4.77 8.46
CA VAL A 668 -3.90 -6.24 8.42
C VAL A 668 -3.13 -6.80 9.61
N ARG A 669 -3.73 -7.74 10.35
CA ARG A 669 -3.08 -8.32 11.54
C ARG A 669 -1.93 -9.23 11.13
N ASP A 670 -0.83 -9.22 11.89
CA ASP A 670 0.31 -10.10 11.62
C ASP A 670 -0.03 -11.60 11.74
N THR A 671 -0.81 -11.98 12.74
CA THR A 671 -1.32 -13.35 12.88
C THR A 671 -2.67 -13.47 12.17
N PRO A 672 -2.86 -14.42 11.23
CA PRO A 672 -2.07 -15.65 11.02
C PRO A 672 -1.06 -15.61 9.85
N TYR A 673 -0.67 -14.44 9.36
CA TYR A 673 0.16 -14.28 8.15
C TYR A 673 1.68 -14.29 8.41
N GLU A 674 2.11 -14.60 9.64
CA GLU A 674 3.49 -14.98 10.00
C GLU A 674 4.57 -13.99 9.51
N GLY A 675 4.31 -12.68 9.58
CA GLY A 675 5.25 -11.63 9.19
C GLY A 675 5.36 -11.39 7.68
N ASP A 676 4.54 -12.03 6.85
CA ASP A 676 4.50 -11.81 5.41
C ASP A 676 3.90 -10.43 5.06
N HIS A 677 4.75 -9.41 4.99
CA HIS A 677 4.33 -8.00 4.94
C HIS A 677 4.17 -7.40 3.54
N TRP A 678 4.28 -8.21 2.50
CA TRP A 678 4.32 -7.77 1.11
C TRP A 678 2.91 -7.77 0.50
N LEU A 679 2.08 -6.80 0.89
CA LEU A 679 0.70 -6.67 0.41
C LEU A 679 0.62 -6.38 -1.09
N GLN A 680 1.51 -5.53 -1.62
CA GLN A 680 1.59 -5.22 -3.05
C GLN A 680 1.84 -6.47 -3.88
N ASP A 681 2.69 -7.36 -3.39
CA ASP A 681 3.02 -8.59 -4.09
C ASP A 681 1.84 -9.55 -4.17
N HIS A 682 0.97 -9.55 -3.16
CA HIS A 682 -0.05 -10.55 -2.98
C HIS A 682 -1.30 -10.30 -3.83
N MET A 683 -1.69 -9.05 -4.00
CA MET A 683 -2.92 -8.70 -4.70
C MET A 683 -2.72 -7.49 -5.59
N GLN A 684 -3.55 -7.37 -6.62
CA GLN A 684 -3.78 -6.10 -7.27
C GLN A 684 -5.22 -5.65 -7.13
N THR A 685 -5.41 -4.38 -6.77
CA THR A 685 -6.74 -3.81 -6.57
C THR A 685 -7.40 -3.58 -7.92
N SER A 686 -8.63 -4.06 -8.01
CA SER A 686 -9.46 -3.96 -9.20
C SER A 686 -10.93 -3.99 -8.82
N TYR A 687 -11.77 -3.54 -9.75
CA TYR A 687 -13.22 -3.48 -9.63
C TYR A 687 -13.92 -3.86 -10.94
N VAL A 688 -15.20 -4.15 -10.85
CA VAL A 688 -16.12 -4.30 -12.00
C VAL A 688 -17.22 -3.24 -11.93
N GLN A 689 -17.84 -2.93 -13.06
CA GLN A 689 -18.89 -1.92 -13.15
C GLN A 689 -20.12 -2.46 -13.86
N GLY A 690 -21.29 -2.06 -13.38
CA GLY A 690 -22.59 -2.26 -14.04
C GLY A 690 -23.37 -0.93 -14.08
N PRO A 691 -24.18 -0.68 -15.11
CA PRO A 691 -25.06 0.48 -15.18
C PRO A 691 -25.97 0.57 -13.95
N GLY A 692 -26.22 1.79 -13.47
CA GLY A 692 -27.07 2.03 -12.29
C GLY A 692 -26.54 1.50 -10.96
N ARG A 693 -25.31 0.95 -10.93
CA ARG A 693 -24.73 0.29 -9.75
C ARG A 693 -23.43 0.95 -9.31
N ALA A 694 -23.12 0.84 -8.02
CA ALA A 694 -21.78 1.13 -7.53
C ALA A 694 -20.79 0.12 -8.14
N ALA A 695 -19.53 0.53 -8.30
CA ALA A 695 -18.49 -0.39 -8.72
C ALA A 695 -18.27 -1.44 -7.62
N ALA A 696 -18.31 -2.72 -7.98
CA ALA A 696 -18.05 -3.82 -7.05
C ALA A 696 -16.54 -4.09 -7.00
N LEU A 697 -15.99 -4.19 -5.78
CA LEU A 697 -14.57 -4.50 -5.60
C LEU A 697 -14.31 -5.95 -5.96
N ALA A 698 -13.32 -6.18 -6.82
CA ALA A 698 -13.00 -7.49 -7.36
C ALA A 698 -11.49 -7.61 -7.54
N HIS A 699 -10.76 -7.80 -6.45
CA HIS A 699 -9.29 -7.77 -6.48
C HIS A 699 -8.70 -8.99 -7.17
N THR A 700 -7.52 -8.83 -7.76
CA THR A 700 -6.81 -9.95 -8.39
C THR A 700 -5.80 -10.55 -7.41
N GLN A 701 -6.01 -11.81 -7.03
CA GLN A 701 -5.08 -12.54 -6.18
C GLN A 701 -3.91 -13.11 -6.99
N LEU A 702 -2.68 -12.81 -6.58
CA LEU A 702 -1.45 -13.31 -7.16
C LEU A 702 -0.83 -14.34 -6.21
N LEU A 703 -0.84 -15.61 -6.59
CA LEU A 703 -0.37 -16.70 -5.74
C LEU A 703 1.16 -16.73 -5.65
N ARG A 704 1.66 -16.73 -4.42
CA ARG A 704 3.07 -16.67 -4.01
C ARG A 704 3.55 -17.90 -3.24
N SER A 705 2.64 -18.78 -2.83
CA SER A 705 2.83 -19.85 -1.84
C SER A 705 3.37 -19.32 -0.51
N ARG A 706 2.75 -18.26 0.02
CA ARG A 706 3.12 -17.58 1.28
C ARG A 706 1.88 -17.29 2.14
N PRO A 707 2.03 -17.10 3.47
CA PRO A 707 0.88 -17.01 4.38
C PRO A 707 -0.17 -15.96 4.02
N LEU A 708 0.24 -14.81 3.46
CA LEU A 708 -0.69 -13.74 3.08
C LEU A 708 -1.70 -14.14 2.00
N GLU A 709 -1.50 -15.28 1.32
CA GLU A 709 -2.48 -15.89 0.39
C GLU A 709 -3.86 -16.14 0.98
N ARG A 710 -3.94 -16.21 2.31
CA ARG A 710 -5.19 -16.40 3.02
C ARG A 710 -5.94 -15.09 3.26
N PHE A 711 -5.32 -13.94 3.03
CA PHE A 711 -5.92 -12.64 3.33
C PHE A 711 -7.22 -12.40 2.57
N LEU A 712 -7.18 -12.47 1.23
CA LEU A 712 -8.37 -12.30 0.41
C LEU A 712 -9.49 -13.30 0.73
N PRO A 713 -9.27 -14.63 0.69
CA PRO A 713 -10.35 -15.60 0.95
C PRO A 713 -10.84 -15.67 2.40
N ASP A 714 -9.97 -15.48 3.40
CA ASP A 714 -10.35 -15.75 4.79
C ASP A 714 -10.75 -14.49 5.58
N GLU A 715 -10.22 -13.32 5.22
CA GLU A 715 -10.45 -12.06 5.96
C GLU A 715 -11.15 -10.98 5.13
N TYR A 716 -10.86 -10.88 3.83
CA TYR A 716 -11.34 -9.75 3.02
C TYR A 716 -12.60 -10.03 2.20
N LEU A 717 -12.82 -11.28 1.79
CA LEU A 717 -13.99 -11.72 1.05
C LEU A 717 -15.27 -11.39 1.86
N SER A 718 -16.20 -10.69 1.21
CA SER A 718 -17.47 -10.23 1.80
C SER A 718 -18.46 -9.82 0.70
N ALA A 719 -19.71 -9.53 1.08
CA ALA A 719 -20.80 -8.96 0.28
C ALA A 719 -20.53 -7.59 -0.40
N SER A 720 -19.28 -7.14 -0.40
CA SER A 720 -18.87 -5.88 -1.03
C SER A 720 -17.48 -5.95 -1.65
N ALA A 721 -16.80 -7.09 -1.50
CA ALA A 721 -15.45 -7.30 -1.95
C ALA A 721 -15.22 -8.76 -2.33
N GLY A 722 -15.05 -8.96 -3.63
CA GLY A 722 -14.71 -10.21 -4.24
C GLY A 722 -13.25 -10.30 -4.67
N TYR A 723 -12.90 -11.47 -5.22
CA TYR A 723 -11.60 -11.63 -5.85
C TYR A 723 -11.56 -12.59 -7.04
N ALA A 724 -10.71 -12.26 -8.00
CA ALA A 724 -10.36 -13.08 -9.15
C ALA A 724 -8.97 -13.70 -8.99
N PHE A 725 -8.73 -14.78 -9.74
CA PHE A 725 -7.45 -15.46 -9.77
C PHE A 725 -7.03 -15.73 -11.22
N PRO A 726 -5.80 -15.38 -11.67
CA PRO A 726 -5.34 -15.65 -13.05
C PRO A 726 -5.15 -17.14 -13.39
N GLY A 727 -5.03 -18.01 -12.37
CA GLY A 727 -4.73 -19.43 -12.55
C GLY A 727 -3.23 -19.73 -12.52
N GLY A 728 -2.87 -20.88 -11.96
CA GLY A 728 -1.47 -21.34 -11.85
C GLY A 728 -0.79 -20.95 -10.53
N ILE A 729 0.04 -21.84 -9.99
CA ILE A 729 0.86 -21.55 -8.79
C ILE A 729 2.29 -21.29 -9.28
N TYR A 730 2.70 -20.02 -9.24
CA TYR A 730 4.00 -19.60 -9.75
C TYR A 730 4.97 -19.34 -8.61
N ARG A 731 6.03 -20.15 -8.52
CA ARG A 731 7.13 -19.94 -7.57
C ARG A 731 8.16 -19.02 -8.22
N GLY A 732 8.00 -17.70 -8.06
CA GLY A 732 8.98 -16.72 -8.51
C GLY A 732 8.46 -15.29 -8.45
N ALA A 733 9.31 -14.37 -7.99
CA ALA A 733 8.97 -12.97 -7.73
C ALA A 733 8.40 -12.24 -8.96
N TYR A 734 8.80 -12.61 -10.18
CA TYR A 734 8.27 -12.04 -11.42
C TYR A 734 6.73 -12.14 -11.61
N ASN A 735 6.03 -12.95 -10.83
CA ASN A 735 4.58 -13.12 -10.93
C ASN A 735 3.81 -12.36 -9.84
N TYR A 736 4.51 -11.62 -8.98
CA TYR A 736 3.92 -10.88 -7.86
C TYR A 736 3.48 -9.48 -8.31
N GLY A 737 2.63 -8.86 -7.50
CA GLY A 737 1.97 -7.60 -7.85
C GLY A 737 2.91 -6.41 -7.99
N GLY A 738 4.05 -6.33 -7.30
CA GLY A 738 5.06 -5.29 -7.58
C GLY A 738 5.58 -5.31 -9.03
N ASN A 739 5.39 -6.43 -9.74
CA ASN A 739 5.70 -6.56 -11.16
C ASN A 739 4.53 -6.22 -12.11
N VAL A 740 3.44 -5.63 -11.60
CA VAL A 740 2.23 -5.23 -12.33
C VAL A 740 1.83 -3.81 -11.90
N GLU A 741 1.84 -2.86 -12.82
CA GLU A 741 1.45 -1.47 -12.57
C GLU A 741 0.46 -0.98 -13.62
N VAL A 742 -0.20 0.15 -13.36
CA VAL A 742 -1.10 0.79 -14.32
C VAL A 742 -0.66 2.22 -14.59
N LEU A 743 -0.32 2.52 -15.84
CA LEU A 743 -0.09 3.90 -16.25
C LEU A 743 -1.42 4.63 -16.39
N PRO A 744 -1.53 5.90 -15.98
CA PRO A 744 -2.79 6.64 -16.06
C PRO A 744 -3.29 6.89 -17.49
N PRO A 745 -4.51 7.42 -17.64
CA PRO A 745 -5.10 7.71 -18.94
C PRO A 745 -4.21 8.59 -19.82
N HIS A 746 -4.12 8.23 -21.11
CA HIS A 746 -3.30 8.95 -22.09
C HIS A 746 -3.71 8.68 -23.53
N THR A 747 -3.23 9.52 -24.44
CA THR A 747 -3.37 9.34 -25.90
C THR A 747 -1.99 9.27 -26.53
N HIS A 748 -1.76 8.25 -27.37
CA HIS A 748 -0.53 8.12 -28.15
C HIS A 748 -0.79 7.45 -29.50
N GLY A 749 -0.10 7.90 -30.55
CA GLY A 749 -0.19 7.29 -31.88
C GLY A 749 -1.61 7.30 -32.49
N GLY A 750 -2.46 8.26 -32.13
CA GLY A 750 -3.86 8.32 -32.58
C GLY A 750 -4.82 7.37 -31.84
N LYS A 751 -4.34 6.65 -30.82
CA LYS A 751 -5.15 5.81 -29.93
C LYS A 751 -5.24 6.43 -28.54
N THR A 752 -6.44 6.43 -27.97
CA THR A 752 -6.70 6.87 -26.60
C THR A 752 -6.87 5.66 -25.70
N TRP A 753 -6.25 5.74 -24.53
CA TRP A 753 -6.27 4.74 -23.46
C TRP A 753 -6.95 5.38 -22.25
N PRO A 754 -8.29 5.38 -22.20
CA PRO A 754 -9.03 6.14 -21.20
C PRO A 754 -8.93 5.57 -19.78
N PHE A 755 -8.60 4.29 -19.65
CA PHE A 755 -8.36 3.61 -18.37
C PHE A 755 -6.87 3.35 -18.15
N GLY A 756 -6.02 4.02 -18.95
CA GLY A 756 -4.59 3.78 -18.89
C GLY A 756 -4.17 2.46 -19.53
N ARG A 757 -2.96 2.00 -19.19
CA ARG A 757 -2.40 0.74 -19.70
C ARG A 757 -1.66 0.00 -18.61
N ILE A 758 -1.88 -1.31 -18.56
CA ILE A 758 -1.12 -2.21 -17.67
C ILE A 758 0.34 -2.26 -18.14
N VAL A 759 1.26 -2.25 -17.18
CA VAL A 759 2.70 -2.44 -17.34
C VAL A 759 3.09 -3.69 -16.56
N ILE A 760 3.92 -4.52 -17.17
CA ILE A 760 4.45 -5.73 -16.54
C ILE A 760 5.95 -5.81 -16.75
N GLY A 761 6.68 -6.34 -15.77
CA GLY A 761 8.10 -6.63 -15.96
C GLY A 761 8.37 -7.96 -16.64
N SER A 762 9.65 -8.29 -16.72
CA SER A 762 10.12 -9.51 -17.37
C SER A 762 9.78 -10.76 -16.56
N GLY A 763 9.77 -11.92 -17.21
CA GLY A 763 9.68 -13.22 -16.51
C GLY A 763 8.30 -13.61 -15.98
N MET A 764 7.27 -12.77 -16.14
CA MET A 764 5.89 -13.10 -15.77
C MET A 764 5.35 -14.27 -16.62
N ALA A 765 4.61 -15.17 -15.97
CA ALA A 765 4.04 -16.33 -16.63
C ALA A 765 3.02 -15.92 -17.71
N GLN A 766 3.13 -16.54 -18.89
CA GLN A 766 2.29 -16.19 -20.05
C GLN A 766 0.78 -16.23 -19.72
N ARG A 767 0.33 -17.20 -18.94
CA ARG A 767 -1.08 -17.31 -18.53
C ARG A 767 -1.56 -16.08 -17.75
N GLN A 768 -0.73 -15.51 -16.88
CA GLN A 768 -1.06 -14.31 -16.12
C GLN A 768 -1.09 -13.07 -17.04
N ILE A 769 -0.15 -12.99 -18.00
CA ILE A 769 -0.18 -11.97 -19.06
C ILE A 769 -1.45 -12.08 -19.90
N ASP A 770 -1.85 -13.30 -20.27
CA ASP A 770 -3.06 -13.58 -21.04
C ASP A 770 -4.31 -13.19 -20.25
N PHE A 771 -4.33 -13.41 -18.93
CA PHE A 771 -5.42 -13.00 -18.05
C PHE A 771 -5.60 -11.48 -18.01
N PHE A 772 -4.52 -10.71 -17.81
CA PHE A 772 -4.57 -9.25 -17.88
C PHE A 772 -4.95 -8.77 -19.28
N SER A 773 -4.47 -9.44 -20.32
CA SER A 773 -4.80 -9.10 -21.72
C SER A 773 -6.26 -9.37 -22.06
N ALA A 774 -6.89 -10.39 -21.46
CA ALA A 774 -8.28 -10.75 -21.69
C ALA A 774 -9.28 -9.67 -21.23
N GLN A 775 -8.86 -8.79 -20.32
CA GLN A 775 -9.66 -7.65 -19.87
C GLN A 775 -9.83 -6.59 -20.98
N GLY A 776 -8.90 -6.52 -21.93
CA GLY A 776 -9.01 -5.76 -23.17
C GLY A 776 -8.81 -4.25 -23.06
N VAL A 777 -9.46 -3.58 -22.10
CA VAL A 777 -9.54 -2.09 -22.05
C VAL A 777 -8.25 -1.40 -21.59
N GLN A 778 -7.41 -2.09 -20.83
CA GLN A 778 -6.08 -1.61 -20.41
C GLN A 778 -4.94 -2.37 -21.11
N GLY A 779 -5.26 -3.16 -22.16
CA GLY A 779 -4.36 -4.09 -22.83
C GLY A 779 -4.11 -3.77 -24.33
N PRO A 780 -3.05 -4.35 -24.94
CA PRO A 780 -2.13 -5.31 -24.33
C PRO A 780 -1.15 -4.63 -23.36
N PRO A 781 -0.70 -5.36 -22.31
CA PRO A 781 0.27 -4.85 -21.36
C PRO A 781 1.58 -4.40 -22.02
N ILE A 782 2.20 -3.35 -21.48
CA ILE A 782 3.54 -2.90 -21.85
C ILE A 782 4.54 -3.74 -21.07
N SER A 783 5.40 -4.48 -21.76
CA SER A 783 6.46 -5.28 -21.12
C SER A 783 7.76 -4.49 -21.00
N LEU A 784 8.33 -4.49 -19.79
CA LEU A 784 9.58 -3.82 -19.43
C LEU A 784 10.67 -4.83 -19.00
N ASP A 785 11.94 -4.47 -19.22
CA ASP A 785 13.08 -5.28 -18.78
C ASP A 785 13.38 -5.03 -17.29
N THR A 786 12.93 -5.95 -16.43
CA THR A 786 13.22 -5.98 -14.99
C THR A 786 14.16 -7.12 -14.61
N SER A 787 14.66 -7.88 -15.59
CA SER A 787 15.44 -9.12 -15.36
C SER A 787 16.81 -8.91 -14.69
N TRP A 788 17.23 -7.66 -14.59
CA TRP A 788 18.49 -7.21 -13.99
C TRP A 788 18.36 -6.88 -12.50
N LEU A 789 17.14 -6.85 -11.94
CA LEU A 789 16.89 -6.70 -10.51
C LEU A 789 16.75 -8.08 -9.85
N VAL A 790 17.18 -8.21 -8.59
CA VAL A 790 17.07 -9.47 -7.83
C VAL A 790 15.62 -9.84 -7.56
N VAL A 791 14.78 -8.87 -7.19
CA VAL A 791 13.34 -9.08 -6.98
C VAL A 791 12.62 -9.08 -8.33
N GLY A 792 12.96 -8.13 -9.20
CA GLY A 792 12.60 -8.20 -10.61
C GLY A 792 11.28 -7.50 -10.94
N HIS A 793 10.95 -6.47 -10.17
CA HIS A 793 9.68 -5.76 -10.23
C HIS A 793 9.80 -4.42 -10.96
N VAL A 794 8.67 -3.89 -11.44
CA VAL A 794 8.63 -2.60 -12.16
C VAL A 794 8.57 -1.42 -11.18
N ASP A 795 7.96 -1.61 -10.01
CA ASP A 795 7.86 -0.61 -8.94
C ASP A 795 9.23 -0.27 -8.32
N GLU A 796 10.24 -1.13 -8.50
CA GLU A 796 11.64 -0.86 -8.18
C GLU A 796 12.29 0.16 -9.13
N ILE A 797 11.73 0.38 -10.31
CA ILE A 797 12.32 1.24 -11.36
C ILE A 797 11.66 2.61 -11.41
N PHE A 798 10.33 2.67 -11.34
CA PHE A 798 9.59 3.92 -11.42
C PHE A 798 8.24 3.85 -10.71
N THR A 799 7.68 5.02 -10.44
CA THR A 799 6.27 5.21 -10.09
C THR A 799 5.68 6.35 -10.92
N VAL A 800 4.36 6.42 -10.99
CA VAL A 800 3.65 7.58 -11.57
C VAL A 800 3.02 8.38 -10.45
N ILE A 801 3.17 9.70 -10.50
CA ILE A 801 2.60 10.64 -9.53
C ILE A 801 1.76 11.71 -10.23
N PRO A 802 0.72 12.26 -9.57
CA PRO A 802 -0.05 13.37 -10.09
C PRO A 802 0.78 14.64 -10.26
N ASN A 803 0.45 15.44 -11.27
CA ASN A 803 0.88 16.83 -11.39
C ASN A 803 -0.36 17.71 -11.18
N ARG A 804 -0.63 18.09 -9.92
CA ARG A 804 -1.83 18.85 -9.54
C ARG A 804 -1.82 20.28 -10.09
N ASN A 805 -0.65 20.78 -10.45
CA ASN A 805 -0.45 22.10 -11.01
C ASN A 805 -0.27 22.09 -12.54
N ALA A 806 -0.54 20.98 -13.22
CA ALA A 806 -0.46 20.89 -14.68
C ALA A 806 -1.33 21.96 -15.35
N ALA A 807 -0.75 22.71 -16.30
CA ALA A 807 -1.53 23.67 -17.05
C ALA A 807 -2.51 22.96 -18.01
N PRO A 808 -3.61 23.61 -18.44
CA PRO A 808 -4.51 23.02 -19.43
C PRO A 808 -3.75 22.59 -20.70
N GLY A 809 -3.85 21.30 -21.04
CA GLY A 809 -3.16 20.70 -22.19
C GLY A 809 -1.78 20.10 -21.87
N GLU A 810 -1.24 20.30 -20.67
CA GLU A 810 -0.11 19.53 -20.16
C GLU A 810 -0.58 18.17 -19.61
N ARG A 811 0.36 17.22 -19.51
CA ARG A 811 0.08 15.92 -18.92
C ARG A 811 -0.18 16.09 -17.41
N PRO A 812 -1.29 15.56 -16.86
CA PRO A 812 -1.64 15.74 -15.46
C PRO A 812 -0.87 14.80 -14.51
N TRP A 813 0.22 14.21 -14.98
CA TRP A 813 1.03 13.23 -14.26
C TRP A 813 2.44 13.15 -14.81
N VAL A 814 3.38 12.74 -13.98
CA VAL A 814 4.80 12.54 -14.33
C VAL A 814 5.30 11.20 -13.83
N VAL A 815 6.41 10.73 -14.38
CA VAL A 815 7.08 9.49 -13.97
C VAL A 815 8.24 9.84 -13.06
N VAL A 816 8.20 9.43 -11.79
CA VAL A 816 9.38 9.44 -10.92
C VAL A 816 10.18 8.17 -11.18
N ILE A 817 11.44 8.30 -11.60
CA ILE A 817 12.26 7.18 -12.07
C ILE A 817 13.62 7.15 -11.38
N ALA A 818 14.07 5.94 -11.02
CA ALA A 818 15.39 5.69 -10.47
C ALA A 818 16.50 6.21 -11.38
N SER A 819 17.53 6.85 -10.84
CA SER A 819 18.69 7.32 -11.61
C SER A 819 20.01 7.01 -10.88
N PRO A 820 20.66 5.88 -11.21
CA PRO A 820 22.03 5.56 -10.81
C PRO A 820 23.06 6.62 -11.18
N GLU A 821 22.89 7.26 -12.34
CA GLU A 821 23.75 8.36 -12.75
C GLU A 821 23.63 9.56 -11.79
N LEU A 822 22.41 9.97 -11.45
CA LEU A 822 22.17 11.02 -10.47
C LEU A 822 22.68 10.62 -9.07
N GLY A 823 22.50 9.36 -8.68
CA GLY A 823 23.01 8.79 -7.44
C GLY A 823 24.52 8.93 -7.32
N ILE A 824 25.28 8.46 -8.31
CA ILE A 824 26.75 8.57 -8.30
C ILE A 824 27.20 10.02 -8.39
N ALA A 825 26.62 10.82 -9.30
CA ALA A 825 26.99 12.22 -9.46
C ALA A 825 26.79 13.02 -8.16
N SER A 826 25.74 12.73 -7.38
CA SER A 826 25.52 13.37 -6.08
C SER A 826 26.62 13.04 -5.06
N LEU A 827 27.13 11.80 -5.07
CA LEU A 827 28.22 11.36 -4.19
C LEU A 827 29.58 11.88 -4.64
N GLU A 828 29.85 11.92 -5.95
CA GLU A 828 31.05 12.52 -6.52
C GLU A 828 31.12 14.01 -6.17
N LYS A 829 30.00 14.72 -6.33
CA LYS A 829 29.89 16.12 -5.91
C LYS A 829 30.16 16.30 -4.42
N ALA A 830 29.60 15.43 -3.56
CA ALA A 830 29.89 15.46 -2.13
C ALA A 830 31.39 15.26 -1.84
N VAL A 831 32.07 14.36 -2.57
CA VAL A 831 33.53 14.17 -2.47
C VAL A 831 34.30 15.42 -2.90
N GLU A 832 33.95 16.01 -4.06
CA GLU A 832 34.56 17.24 -4.58
C GLU A 832 34.41 18.42 -3.61
N ASP A 833 33.24 18.53 -2.98
CA ASP A 833 32.92 19.59 -2.02
C ASP A 833 33.52 19.33 -0.62
N GLY A 834 34.32 18.26 -0.43
CA GLY A 834 35.04 17.95 0.81
C GLY A 834 34.28 17.07 1.81
N TYR A 835 33.10 16.56 1.44
CA TYR A 835 32.22 15.74 2.27
C TYR A 835 32.34 14.24 1.98
N GLY A 836 33.41 13.79 1.32
CA GLY A 836 33.62 12.39 0.94
C GLY A 836 33.59 11.38 2.09
N PHE A 837 33.79 11.82 3.33
CA PHE A 837 33.75 10.99 4.54
C PHE A 837 32.48 11.17 5.39
N VAL A 838 31.51 12.00 4.95
CA VAL A 838 30.19 12.09 5.59
C VAL A 838 29.43 10.80 5.28
N PRO A 839 29.06 9.99 6.29
CA PRO A 839 28.51 8.67 6.03
C PRO A 839 27.12 8.74 5.39
N VAL A 840 26.84 7.79 4.50
CA VAL A 840 25.48 7.33 4.18
C VAL A 840 25.06 6.25 5.17
N PHE A 841 23.75 6.07 5.35
CA PHE A 841 23.18 5.08 6.28
C PHE A 841 23.68 5.30 7.71
N GLN A 842 23.65 6.56 8.14
CA GLN A 842 24.23 6.95 9.41
C GLN A 842 23.52 6.24 10.57
N GLY A 843 24.31 5.62 11.46
CA GLY A 843 23.74 4.85 12.58
C GLY A 843 23.25 3.44 12.22
N ARG A 844 23.34 3.01 10.95
CA ARG A 844 22.94 1.67 10.48
C ARG A 844 24.01 0.58 10.64
N GLY A 845 24.98 0.80 11.52
CA GLY A 845 25.99 -0.21 11.89
C GLY A 845 26.88 -0.63 10.71
N GLN A 846 26.87 -1.93 10.36
CA GLN A 846 27.71 -2.49 9.30
C GLN A 846 27.31 -2.02 7.89
N GLU A 847 26.09 -1.51 7.72
CA GLU A 847 25.63 -0.98 6.43
C GLU A 847 26.18 0.43 6.16
N GLN A 848 26.65 1.14 7.18
CA GLN A 848 27.18 2.49 7.04
C GLN A 848 28.36 2.51 6.06
N ARG A 849 28.30 3.41 5.07
CA ARG A 849 29.34 3.59 4.04
C ARG A 849 29.68 5.07 3.94
N VAL A 850 30.74 5.41 3.23
CA VAL A 850 31.10 6.81 2.94
C VAL A 850 31.17 7.04 1.43
N PRO A 851 30.74 8.21 0.92
CA PRO A 851 30.76 8.55 -0.50
C PRO A 851 32.09 8.23 -1.17
N GLN A 852 33.22 8.58 -0.52
CA GLN A 852 34.57 8.32 -1.03
C GLN A 852 34.79 6.84 -1.36
N PHE A 853 34.28 5.90 -0.57
CA PHE A 853 34.48 4.48 -0.85
C PHE A 853 33.53 3.96 -1.93
N ILE A 854 32.31 4.49 -1.98
CA ILE A 854 31.32 4.11 -2.98
C ILE A 854 31.80 4.51 -4.38
N VAL A 855 32.23 5.77 -4.55
CA VAL A 855 32.64 6.29 -5.88
C VAL A 855 34.01 5.77 -6.36
N ASN A 856 34.84 5.23 -5.44
CA ASN A 856 36.14 4.65 -5.81
C ASN A 856 36.11 3.12 -5.99
N ASP A 857 34.98 2.46 -5.70
CA ASP A 857 34.83 1.04 -5.96
C ASP A 857 34.36 0.83 -7.41
N GLN A 858 35.29 0.39 -8.26
CA GLN A 858 35.02 0.18 -9.70
C GLN A 858 33.86 -0.79 -9.94
N LEU A 859 33.70 -1.83 -9.10
CA LEU A 859 32.61 -2.79 -9.29
C LEU A 859 31.25 -2.15 -8.97
N ILE A 860 31.19 -1.25 -7.99
CA ILE A 860 29.99 -0.48 -7.68
C ILE A 860 29.69 0.51 -8.81
N VAL A 861 30.69 1.26 -9.28
CA VAL A 861 30.52 2.23 -10.39
C VAL A 861 30.06 1.53 -11.68
N ASP A 862 30.70 0.43 -12.06
CA ASP A 862 30.31 -0.37 -13.23
C ASP A 862 28.86 -0.88 -13.11
N ALA A 863 28.42 -1.21 -11.89
CA ALA A 863 27.04 -1.64 -11.63
C ALA A 863 26.04 -0.49 -11.80
N GLN A 864 26.41 0.75 -11.47
CA GLN A 864 25.54 1.91 -11.65
C GLN A 864 25.39 2.22 -13.14
N GLU A 865 26.48 2.24 -13.90
CA GLU A 865 26.40 2.43 -15.35
C GLU A 865 25.58 1.35 -16.04
N ALA A 866 25.76 0.08 -15.62
CA ALA A 866 24.99 -1.02 -16.16
C ALA A 866 23.49 -0.88 -15.84
N SER A 867 23.16 -0.48 -14.62
CA SER A 867 21.78 -0.25 -14.16
C SER A 867 21.14 0.94 -14.90
N GLN A 868 21.85 2.06 -15.05
CA GLN A 868 21.38 3.23 -15.80
C GLN A 868 21.03 2.85 -17.23
N ARG A 869 21.88 2.10 -17.93
CA ARG A 869 21.59 1.63 -19.30
C ARG A 869 20.31 0.78 -19.40
N ARG A 870 19.97 0.03 -18.35
CA ARG A 870 18.72 -0.75 -18.28
C ARG A 870 17.52 0.16 -18.07
N ILE A 871 17.63 1.13 -17.18
CA ILE A 871 16.61 2.13 -16.90
C ILE A 871 16.36 3.02 -18.14
N ASP A 872 17.40 3.41 -18.87
CA ASP A 872 17.26 4.15 -20.14
C ASP A 872 16.50 3.34 -21.20
N GLY A 873 16.66 2.02 -21.19
CA GLY A 873 15.86 1.10 -22.01
C GLY A 873 14.38 1.14 -21.64
N VAL A 874 14.06 1.13 -20.34
CA VAL A 874 12.69 1.31 -19.82
C VAL A 874 12.12 2.66 -20.23
N ARG A 875 12.88 3.75 -20.01
CA ARG A 875 12.50 5.11 -20.44
C ARG A 875 12.20 5.17 -21.92
N SER A 876 13.07 4.60 -22.76
CA SER A 876 12.89 4.54 -24.21
C SER A 876 11.63 3.78 -24.60
N ARG A 877 11.32 2.68 -23.90
CA ARG A 877 10.10 1.91 -24.15
C ARG A 877 8.85 2.71 -23.77
N LEU A 878 8.83 3.34 -22.60
CA LEU A 878 7.70 4.18 -22.17
C LEU A 878 7.47 5.35 -23.12
N LYS A 879 8.53 6.04 -23.56
CA LYS A 879 8.43 7.08 -24.61
C LYS A 879 7.75 6.57 -25.88
N SER A 880 8.14 5.37 -26.34
CA SER A 880 7.61 4.78 -27.58
C SER A 880 6.18 4.26 -27.47
N GLU A 881 5.74 3.82 -26.28
CA GLU A 881 4.43 3.19 -26.09
C GLU A 881 3.35 4.18 -25.62
N VAL A 882 3.77 5.26 -24.96
CA VAL A 882 2.91 6.18 -24.20
C VAL A 882 3.04 7.63 -24.69
N GLY A 883 4.07 7.92 -25.50
CA GLY A 883 4.35 9.28 -25.97
C GLY A 883 4.89 10.19 -24.88
N LEU A 884 5.61 9.63 -23.91
CA LEU A 884 6.36 10.43 -22.95
C LEU A 884 7.52 11.16 -23.63
N THR A 885 7.88 12.30 -23.09
CA THR A 885 9.01 13.16 -23.44
C THR A 885 9.96 13.23 -22.26
N ASP A 886 11.13 13.86 -22.43
CA ASP A 886 12.07 14.04 -21.33
C ASP A 886 11.51 14.88 -20.17
N ALA A 887 10.58 15.79 -20.45
CA ALA A 887 9.95 16.61 -19.41
C ALA A 887 8.96 15.84 -18.53
N ASP A 888 8.50 14.66 -19.00
CA ASP A 888 7.58 13.82 -18.24
C ASP A 888 8.31 12.93 -17.20
N PHE A 889 9.64 12.90 -17.19
CA PHE A 889 10.44 12.12 -16.24
C PHE A 889 11.07 13.00 -15.17
N ARG A 890 10.94 12.58 -13.92
CA ARG A 890 11.55 13.17 -12.73
C ARG A 890 12.52 12.16 -12.15
N GLU A 891 13.81 12.40 -12.33
CA GLU A 891 14.85 11.49 -11.87
C GLU A 891 15.13 11.68 -10.39
N VAL A 892 15.27 10.57 -9.66
CA VAL A 892 15.67 10.57 -8.25
C VAL A 892 16.91 9.70 -8.04
N PRO A 893 17.83 10.08 -7.13
CA PRO A 893 18.99 9.26 -6.80
C PRO A 893 18.57 7.82 -6.43
N ALA A 894 19.19 6.84 -7.08
CA ALA A 894 19.08 5.44 -6.73
C ALA A 894 20.45 4.78 -6.88
N LEU A 895 20.82 3.86 -5.99
CA LEU A 895 22.09 3.14 -6.09
C LEU A 895 21.84 1.65 -5.92
N PHE A 896 22.67 0.83 -6.54
CA PHE A 896 22.52 -0.62 -6.59
C PHE A 896 23.82 -1.36 -6.24
N LEU A 897 23.72 -2.52 -5.59
CA LEU A 897 24.83 -3.44 -5.35
C LEU A 897 24.78 -4.62 -6.30
N PRO A 898 25.88 -4.96 -6.99
CA PRO A 898 25.93 -6.14 -7.83
C PRO A 898 25.97 -7.42 -7.00
N THR A 899 25.19 -8.43 -7.38
CA THR A 899 25.19 -9.74 -6.72
C THR A 899 26.39 -10.61 -7.09
N SER A 900 27.11 -10.25 -8.16
CA SER A 900 28.30 -10.94 -8.62
C SER A 900 29.20 -10.00 -9.44
N PRO A 901 30.49 -10.33 -9.60
CA PRO A 901 31.40 -9.54 -10.45
C PRO A 901 30.98 -9.44 -11.93
N SER A 902 30.08 -10.31 -12.39
CA SER A 902 29.54 -10.26 -13.75
C SER A 902 28.34 -9.32 -13.91
N ILE A 903 27.87 -8.70 -12.81
CA ILE A 903 26.78 -7.71 -12.78
C ILE A 903 25.54 -8.21 -13.55
N LYS A 904 25.16 -9.46 -13.29
CA LYS A 904 23.96 -10.06 -13.91
C LYS A 904 22.67 -9.54 -13.29
N THR A 905 22.68 -9.42 -11.97
CA THR A 905 21.58 -8.84 -11.20
C THR A 905 22.13 -7.90 -10.13
N VAL A 906 21.29 -6.98 -9.70
CA VAL A 906 21.60 -6.03 -8.65
C VAL A 906 20.45 -5.96 -7.62
N VAL A 907 20.78 -5.50 -6.41
CA VAL A 907 19.82 -5.17 -5.34
C VAL A 907 19.99 -3.69 -4.99
N ALA A 908 18.95 -3.02 -4.51
CA ALA A 908 19.06 -1.64 -4.07
C ALA A 908 20.11 -1.51 -2.95
N LEU A 909 21.04 -0.56 -3.07
CA LEU A 909 22.01 -0.17 -2.04
C LEU A 909 21.36 0.74 -0.99
N MET A 910 20.40 1.57 -1.42
CA MET A 910 19.67 2.53 -0.59
C MET A 910 18.17 2.23 -0.65
N PRO A 911 17.37 2.67 0.33
CA PRO A 911 15.92 2.64 0.21
C PRO A 911 15.45 3.35 -1.07
N ALA A 912 14.61 2.67 -1.85
CA ALA A 912 14.23 3.09 -3.19
C ALA A 912 13.16 4.19 -3.15
N MET A 913 13.55 5.47 -3.28
CA MET A 913 12.62 6.60 -3.21
C MET A 913 11.48 6.54 -4.24
N GLN A 914 11.74 5.99 -5.43
CA GLN A 914 10.73 5.78 -6.47
C GLN A 914 9.67 4.72 -6.11
N ASN A 915 9.95 3.84 -5.15
CA ASN A 915 9.05 2.80 -4.66
C ASN A 915 8.24 3.34 -3.45
N LEU A 916 7.52 4.44 -3.72
CA LEU A 916 6.78 5.24 -2.74
C LEU A 916 5.27 4.99 -2.80
N LEU A 917 4.57 5.28 -1.71
CA LEU A 917 3.11 5.27 -1.69
C LEU A 917 2.58 6.63 -2.17
N VAL A 918 1.77 6.59 -3.22
CA VAL A 918 1.05 7.74 -3.77
C VAL A 918 -0.37 7.74 -3.23
N THR A 919 -0.74 8.76 -2.48
CA THR A 919 -2.16 9.08 -2.20
C THR A 919 -2.56 10.31 -3.01
N ASP A 920 -3.68 10.94 -2.69
CA ASP A 920 -4.21 12.08 -3.46
C ASP A 920 -3.15 13.18 -3.66
N ASP A 921 -2.83 13.92 -2.60
CA ASP A 921 -1.86 15.02 -2.64
C ASP A 921 -0.63 14.75 -1.76
N VAL A 922 -0.55 13.57 -1.15
CA VAL A 922 0.49 13.20 -0.18
C VAL A 922 1.30 12.00 -0.67
N LEU A 923 2.62 12.13 -0.66
CA LEU A 923 3.60 11.10 -1.00
C LEU A 923 4.30 10.59 0.27
N PHE A 924 4.28 9.29 0.48
CA PHE A 924 5.07 8.63 1.52
C PHE A 924 6.29 7.97 0.87
N VAL A 925 7.44 8.58 1.06
CA VAL A 925 8.69 8.23 0.39
C VAL A 925 9.59 7.47 1.37
N PRO A 926 10.18 6.33 0.97
CA PRO A 926 11.21 5.68 1.78
C PRO A 926 12.34 6.66 2.06
N ASP A 927 12.73 6.82 3.33
CA ASP A 927 13.87 7.66 3.67
C ASP A 927 15.14 7.10 3.01
N PRO A 928 15.79 7.83 2.08
CA PRO A 928 16.94 7.34 1.34
C PRO A 928 18.22 7.21 2.17
N GLU A 929 18.28 7.84 3.35
CA GLU A 929 19.41 7.73 4.28
C GLU A 929 20.76 8.17 3.67
N GLY A 930 20.74 9.28 2.94
CA GLY A 930 21.88 9.88 2.26
C GLY A 930 22.83 10.65 3.17
N PRO A 931 23.92 11.20 2.60
CA PRO A 931 24.86 12.02 3.37
C PRO A 931 24.18 13.29 3.90
N ASP A 932 24.21 13.47 5.23
CA ASP A 932 23.75 14.68 5.88
C ASP A 932 24.81 15.79 5.79
N ILE A 933 24.62 16.74 4.87
CA ILE A 933 25.53 17.85 4.62
C ILE A 933 24.83 19.16 4.99
N GLY A 934 25.25 19.75 6.11
CA GLY A 934 24.67 21.00 6.60
C GLY A 934 23.27 20.83 7.21
N GLY A 935 22.97 19.68 7.81
CA GLY A 935 21.67 19.39 8.42
C GLY A 935 20.61 18.99 7.39
N ARG A 936 21.04 18.50 6.22
CA ARG A 936 20.17 18.13 5.10
C ARG A 936 20.71 16.87 4.43
N ASP A 937 19.85 15.87 4.32
CA ASP A 937 20.09 14.73 3.43
C ASP A 937 19.97 15.19 1.97
N ILE A 938 21.06 15.06 1.22
CA ILE A 938 21.12 15.50 -0.18
C ILE A 938 20.24 14.67 -1.11
N TRP A 939 19.91 13.43 -0.76
CA TRP A 939 19.01 12.57 -1.55
C TRP A 939 17.55 12.88 -1.26
N GLN A 940 17.19 13.16 0.00
CA GLN A 940 15.87 13.71 0.32
C GLN A 940 15.63 15.03 -0.42
N GLN A 941 16.62 15.92 -0.43
CA GLN A 941 16.52 17.18 -1.18
C GLN A 941 16.32 16.94 -2.68
N ALA A 942 17.02 15.97 -3.28
CA ALA A 942 16.83 15.64 -4.69
C ALA A 942 15.40 15.14 -5.00
N MET A 943 14.77 14.39 -4.09
CA MET A 943 13.36 14.01 -4.23
C MET A 943 12.44 15.22 -4.14
N LEU A 944 12.67 16.11 -3.17
CA LEU A 944 11.90 17.36 -3.03
C LEU A 944 12.00 18.22 -4.30
N ASP A 945 13.20 18.34 -4.86
CA ASP A 945 13.44 19.09 -6.11
C ASP A 945 12.75 18.40 -7.31
N ALA A 946 12.73 17.07 -7.34
CA ALA A 946 12.10 16.30 -8.41
C ALA A 946 10.58 16.51 -8.48
N VAL A 947 9.93 16.68 -7.33
CA VAL A 947 8.48 16.90 -7.20
C VAL A 947 8.10 18.37 -6.99
N ASP A 948 9.08 19.29 -6.98
CA ASP A 948 8.83 20.71 -6.82
C ASP A 948 7.86 21.23 -7.89
N GLY A 949 6.94 22.09 -7.46
CA GLY A 949 5.91 22.68 -8.31
C GLY A 949 4.78 21.73 -8.72
N LEU A 950 4.78 20.44 -8.34
CA LEU A 950 3.69 19.50 -8.69
C LEU A 950 2.45 19.63 -7.79
N GLY A 951 2.56 20.35 -6.67
CA GLY A 951 1.47 20.54 -5.71
C GLY A 951 1.26 19.35 -4.78
N LEU A 952 2.35 18.67 -4.40
CA LEU A 952 2.34 17.47 -3.57
C LEU A 952 3.08 17.71 -2.25
N GLU A 953 2.59 17.11 -1.18
CA GLU A 953 3.24 16.99 0.12
C GLU A 953 4.09 15.72 0.16
N VAL A 954 5.26 15.77 0.81
CA VAL A 954 6.21 14.65 0.90
C VAL A 954 6.53 14.36 2.35
N HIS A 955 6.36 13.10 2.75
CA HIS A 955 6.83 12.57 4.03
C HIS A 955 7.86 11.48 3.80
N PHE A 956 9.09 11.71 4.26
CA PHE A 956 10.11 10.67 4.31
C PHE A 956 9.87 9.76 5.53
N VAL A 957 9.92 8.45 5.31
CA VAL A 957 9.59 7.44 6.32
C VAL A 957 10.74 6.44 6.44
N ASP A 958 11.30 6.29 7.64
CA ASP A 958 12.30 5.25 7.92
C ASP A 958 11.66 3.87 7.80
N VAL A 959 12.05 3.17 6.73
CA VAL A 959 11.68 1.79 6.42
C VAL A 959 12.91 0.89 6.29
N PHE A 960 14.07 1.36 6.77
CA PHE A 960 15.36 0.71 6.49
C PHE A 960 15.37 -0.74 6.99
N ASN A 961 15.00 -0.93 8.25
CA ASN A 961 14.99 -2.26 8.87
C ASN A 961 13.77 -3.09 8.47
N SER A 962 12.62 -2.44 8.26
CA SER A 962 11.34 -3.14 8.08
C SER A 962 11.08 -3.60 6.65
N TYR A 963 11.66 -2.93 5.65
CA TYR A 963 11.44 -3.24 4.24
C TYR A 963 12.75 -3.26 3.43
N HIS A 964 13.63 -2.27 3.59
CA HIS A 964 14.83 -2.16 2.74
C HIS A 964 15.81 -3.32 2.89
N LEU A 965 16.15 -3.72 4.12
CA LEU A 965 17.02 -4.88 4.36
C LEU A 965 16.44 -6.20 3.84
N LEU A 966 15.14 -6.23 3.55
CA LEU A 966 14.44 -7.36 2.95
C LEU A 966 14.23 -7.20 1.43
N SER A 967 14.97 -6.28 0.81
CA SER A 967 14.94 -5.96 -0.63
C SER A 967 13.61 -5.38 -1.13
N GLY A 968 12.90 -4.61 -0.29
CA GLY A 968 11.70 -3.88 -0.71
C GLY A 968 11.66 -2.45 -0.17
N ALA A 969 10.55 -1.76 -0.39
CA ALA A 969 10.32 -0.39 0.09
C ALA A 969 8.85 -0.20 0.48
N ILE A 970 8.40 1.05 0.68
CA ILE A 970 7.05 1.35 1.16
C ILE A 970 6.01 0.75 0.22
N HIS A 971 6.13 1.00 -1.08
CA HIS A 971 5.15 0.56 -2.06
C HIS A 971 5.01 -0.97 -2.07
N CYS A 972 6.11 -1.72 -2.00
CA CYS A 972 6.07 -3.19 -1.87
C CYS A 972 5.30 -3.69 -0.63
N GLY A 973 5.30 -2.90 0.45
CA GLY A 973 4.75 -3.26 1.76
C GLY A 973 3.30 -2.85 2.00
N VAL A 974 2.71 -2.05 1.11
CA VAL A 974 1.34 -1.56 1.20
C VAL A 974 0.54 -1.97 -0.04
N ASN A 975 -0.76 -1.69 -0.05
CA ASN A 975 -1.58 -1.72 -1.27
C ASN A 975 -2.70 -0.69 -1.13
N VAL A 976 -3.31 -0.25 -2.22
CA VAL A 976 -4.26 0.87 -2.22
C VAL A 976 -5.50 0.55 -3.04
N GLU A 977 -6.67 0.63 -2.41
CA GLU A 977 -7.95 0.75 -3.11
C GLU A 977 -8.19 2.19 -3.49
N ARG A 978 -8.65 2.38 -4.72
CA ARG A 978 -8.90 3.70 -5.29
C ARG A 978 -10.29 3.77 -5.91
N ALA A 979 -10.85 4.97 -5.91
CA ALA A 979 -12.15 5.26 -6.49
C ALA A 979 -12.23 4.79 -7.95
N ALA A 980 -13.36 4.21 -8.33
CA ALA A 980 -13.60 3.76 -9.70
C ALA A 980 -13.57 4.92 -10.71
N ALA A 981 -13.12 4.63 -11.93
CA ALA A 981 -13.14 5.57 -13.04
C ALA A 981 -14.54 5.70 -13.64
N GLU A 982 -14.71 6.61 -14.60
CA GLU A 982 -15.93 6.71 -15.41
C GLU A 982 -16.29 5.37 -16.08
N PRO A 983 -17.58 5.12 -16.39
CA PRO A 983 -18.02 3.83 -16.92
C PRO A 983 -17.27 3.39 -18.17
N TRP A 984 -16.74 2.16 -18.18
CA TRP A 984 -15.88 1.67 -19.26
C TRP A 984 -16.54 1.55 -20.63
N TRP A 985 -17.87 1.42 -20.65
CA TRP A 985 -18.68 1.35 -21.86
C TRP A 985 -18.99 2.73 -22.48
N SER A 986 -18.78 3.83 -21.76
CA SER A 986 -19.13 5.19 -22.22
C SER A 986 -18.15 5.77 -23.24
N LEU A 987 -17.05 5.07 -23.52
CA LEU A 987 -15.96 5.56 -24.36
C LEU A 987 -15.87 4.77 -25.67
N PRO A 988 -15.63 5.43 -26.83
CA PRO A 988 -15.53 4.72 -28.10
C PRO A 988 -14.42 3.68 -28.04
N GLN A 989 -14.81 2.40 -28.01
CA GLN A 989 -13.90 1.27 -28.13
C GLN A 989 -13.20 1.41 -29.48
N THR A 990 -11.93 1.84 -29.50
CA THR A 990 -11.17 1.95 -30.75
C THR A 990 -11.10 0.56 -31.36
N GLY A 991 -11.84 0.35 -32.45
CA GLY A 991 -12.02 -0.92 -33.11
C GLY A 991 -10.70 -1.63 -33.38
N GLY A 992 -10.50 -2.75 -32.69
CA GLY A 992 -9.66 -3.82 -33.19
C GLY A 992 -10.54 -4.77 -33.97
N SER A 993 -10.68 -4.57 -35.28
CA SER A 993 -11.03 -5.69 -36.14
C SER A 993 -9.97 -6.78 -35.92
N ARG A 994 -10.36 -7.89 -35.31
CA ARG A 994 -9.64 -9.16 -35.42
C ARG A 994 -10.47 -10.11 -36.26
#